data_AF-A0AA95EWJ9-F1
#
_entry.id   AF-A0AA95EWJ9-F1
#
_cell.length_a   1.000
_cell.length_b   1.000
_cell.length_c   1.000
_cell.angle_alpha   90.00
_cell.angle_beta   90.00
_cell.angle_gamma   90.00
#
_symmetry.space_group_name_H-M   'P 1'
#
loop_
_entity.id
_entity.type
_entity.pdbx_description
1 polymer ?
#
loop_
_entity_poly.entity_id
_entity_poly.type
_entity_poly.pdbx_seq_one_letter_code
_entity_poly.pdbx_strand_id
1 'polypeptide(L)'
;MTRLEATALAEFSVVEPVAARTVLSVENLVVGYPVDGRMIKPVDGLSFKVREREVVGLIGDAGSGKSTAALALLGLARAPGKILGGRVEFDGRDLLKLPDPEIRAIRGRDIAIIVQNPRSSLNPMLRIGKQIGYAYQAHNAASGPQLRRKAIDMLRMVGINDPERRADPYAHELSGGMAQRALIAMALSSKPKLLIADEPTSGLDVTIQAQFLDEMWNTVQETGSAILLITQELGTLANYCDRVLVLHEGRIVEDAPVREFFANPQHPYSRQILKLQRERGSSLGLESPEGGVKQLLKTTDLRKTFAVQHTRKTIQAVDKVSLEIGRGETLGLVGESGSGKTTVGRCLLRLLEPTSGSIVFNGEDLVKLPPNDMRRYRSKLQIVFQDPFDSLNPRWTIRRILTEPLDLHSDLSTADKNKRAEELIDLVDLDRSLLDRKPRGLGAGALQRINIARALACNPEFIVLDEPTSVLSPRARVGLIELLVRLQKELGISYLFISHDLTTVRYLCHKVSVMYLGQIVETGTVEQVFSRPRHPYSQALLSAHLFPDPTDRRVDKVIPAALEGEIPSPIDLPNGCYLASRCPHVVDACRTIPQTLDPVGGGQEVRCWRAVAGDVTAFAGGARMSDNIDDVVIVGAGASGAAVAWRLARAGLKVTCLEQGDWVRYDEVPSFRTDWEVARQTSHHPNPNVRQNPVDYPVDDSEAAIKPFLYNAVGGSTILWGAHFPRFRPSDFRVKTLDGVGDDWPISYEDLAPYYEENDRMMGVSGLAGDPGNPPRLARQMPPLPLGRGGETMAAAFDRLGWHWWPCDVAINSTPYGEGRGGCNNCGPCDLGCPSGARSSSDVTYWPQAIRAGAKLITGARVFEIETDSQGRATGVAYYDRDGIARRHRAHVVTLAANGLGTARLMLLSKSKRFPNGIANDTDLVGRRLMHHPTGMVTGTFDEAIDGYAGPFAVSILCQHFYETDAARGFVRGYQMQLVRSNGPVGTAVGGYLPRVPWGERHHETFRNTFARTASLTVTTEDLPRLDNRVTLSDTLTDRWGIPAPKMTYSLDQNTRDMIEHGIKSATRAFEEAGATAVRAERLVVNAGFHLLGTACMGSDPDTSVVDGDCRAHGVPNLMIVDGSVFTTSAALNPTPTIQAVALRAADWLIAARRGVEVAA
;
A
#
# COMPACT_ATOMS: atom_id res chain seq x y z
N MET A 1 -45.38 -32.14 -12.56
CA MET A 1 -45.30 -30.93 -13.41
C MET A 1 -43.95 -30.90 -14.09
N THR A 2 -43.96 -30.43 -15.33
CA THR A 2 -43.09 -30.82 -16.44
C THR A 2 -41.66 -30.27 -16.41
N ARG A 3 -40.76 -31.20 -16.75
CA ARG A 3 -39.36 -31.17 -17.20
C ARG A 3 -38.91 -30.06 -18.19
N LEU A 4 -39.39 -28.82 -18.06
CA LEU A 4 -39.12 -27.74 -19.04
C LEU A 4 -38.78 -26.34 -18.46
N GLU A 5 -38.42 -26.22 -17.18
CA GLU A 5 -38.00 -24.94 -16.57
C GLU A 5 -36.65 -25.03 -15.82
N ALA A 6 -35.75 -25.93 -16.23
CA ALA A 6 -34.42 -26.11 -15.61
C ALA A 6 -33.26 -25.71 -16.53
N THR A 7 -33.49 -24.78 -17.47
CA THR A 7 -32.53 -24.40 -18.53
C THR A 7 -32.27 -22.90 -18.61
N ALA A 8 -32.31 -22.17 -17.49
CA ALA A 8 -32.09 -20.71 -17.48
C ALA A 8 -31.11 -20.16 -16.43
N LEU A 9 -30.40 -20.97 -15.64
CA LEU A 9 -29.46 -20.47 -14.61
C LEU A 9 -28.11 -21.21 -14.54
N ALA A 10 -27.69 -21.83 -15.65
CA ALA A 10 -26.40 -22.50 -15.76
C ALA A 10 -25.65 -22.10 -17.04
N GLU A 11 -25.37 -20.81 -17.19
CA GLU A 11 -24.33 -20.27 -18.07
C GLU A 11 -23.81 -18.95 -17.46
N PHE A 12 -23.08 -19.04 -16.35
CA PHE A 12 -21.98 -18.09 -16.15
C PHE A 12 -20.72 -18.81 -16.62
N SER A 13 -20.59 -18.89 -17.95
CA SER A 13 -19.28 -19.05 -18.56
C SER A 13 -18.37 -17.99 -17.95
N VAL A 14 -17.16 -18.40 -17.56
CA VAL A 14 -16.02 -17.49 -17.58
C VAL A 14 -16.10 -16.77 -18.92
N VAL A 15 -16.44 -15.49 -18.89
CA VAL A 15 -16.23 -14.64 -20.06
C VAL A 15 -14.71 -14.65 -20.21
N GLU A 16 -14.19 -15.53 -21.07
CA GLU A 16 -12.90 -15.26 -21.70
C GLU A 16 -12.96 -13.78 -22.11
N PRO A 17 -11.97 -12.94 -21.75
CA PRO A 17 -12.02 -11.55 -22.16
C PRO A 17 -12.15 -11.57 -23.68
N VAL A 18 -13.33 -11.19 -24.19
CA VAL A 18 -13.57 -11.03 -25.62
C VAL A 18 -12.38 -10.23 -26.12
N ALA A 19 -11.55 -10.84 -26.97
CA ALA A 19 -10.28 -10.25 -27.37
C ALA A 19 -10.55 -8.82 -27.85
N ALA A 20 -10.25 -7.82 -27.01
CA ALA A 20 -10.69 -6.46 -27.24
C ALA A 20 -10.07 -5.99 -28.57
N ARG A 21 -10.92 -5.48 -29.46
CA ARG A 21 -10.53 -5.05 -30.80
C ARG A 21 -9.37 -4.06 -30.70
N THR A 22 -8.30 -4.30 -31.45
CA THR A 22 -7.17 -3.36 -31.54
C THR A 22 -7.58 -2.18 -32.39
N VAL A 23 -7.54 -0.97 -31.82
CA VAL A 23 -7.88 0.29 -32.52
C VAL A 23 -6.65 0.84 -33.23
N LEU A 24 -5.48 0.76 -32.60
CA LEU A 24 -4.18 1.19 -33.15
C LEU A 24 -3.14 0.08 -32.98
N SER A 25 -2.41 -0.23 -34.05
CA SER A 25 -1.21 -1.08 -34.02
C SER A 25 -0.04 -0.34 -34.64
N VAL A 26 1.10 -0.33 -33.95
CA VAL A 26 2.33 0.36 -34.37
C VAL A 26 3.43 -0.67 -34.41
N GLU A 27 4.14 -0.74 -35.54
CA GLU A 27 5.22 -1.70 -35.75
C GLU A 27 6.46 -0.98 -36.32
N ASN A 28 7.57 -1.07 -35.59
CA ASN A 28 8.90 -0.59 -35.99
C ASN A 28 8.90 0.84 -36.55
N LEU A 29 8.13 1.76 -35.96
CA LEU A 29 8.07 3.15 -36.40
C LEU A 29 9.40 3.86 -36.15
N VAL A 30 9.93 4.54 -37.18
CA VAL A 30 11.20 5.28 -37.13
C VAL A 30 11.03 6.68 -37.68
N VAL A 31 11.49 7.69 -36.95
CA VAL A 31 11.51 9.10 -37.37
C VAL A 31 12.90 9.67 -37.20
N GLY A 32 13.43 10.32 -38.24
CA GLY A 32 14.78 10.90 -38.24
C GLY A 32 14.81 12.38 -38.58
N TYR A 33 15.73 13.12 -37.95
CA TYR A 33 16.04 14.52 -38.22
C TYR A 33 17.51 14.69 -38.64
N PRO A 34 17.79 15.43 -39.73
CA PRO A 34 19.16 15.78 -40.08
C PRO A 34 19.67 16.92 -39.17
N VAL A 35 20.74 16.67 -38.41
CA VAL A 35 21.42 17.66 -37.55
C VAL A 35 22.92 17.51 -37.74
N ASP A 36 23.61 18.58 -38.16
CA ASP A 36 25.07 18.62 -38.37
C ASP A 36 25.63 17.45 -39.20
N GLY A 37 24.91 17.04 -40.25
CA GLY A 37 25.28 15.94 -41.13
C GLY A 37 25.02 14.53 -40.57
N ARG A 38 24.49 14.41 -39.35
CA ARG A 38 24.07 13.13 -38.72
C ARG A 38 22.56 13.02 -38.70
N MET A 39 22.05 11.80 -38.85
CA MET A 39 20.62 11.50 -38.70
C MET A 39 20.33 11.15 -37.24
N ILE A 40 19.70 12.06 -36.50
CA ILE A 40 19.25 11.81 -35.13
C ILE A 40 17.87 11.15 -35.20
N LYS A 41 17.69 10.02 -34.50
CA LYS A 41 16.44 9.26 -34.49
C LYS A 41 15.74 9.38 -33.13
N PRO A 42 14.90 10.41 -32.91
CA PRO A 42 14.11 10.52 -31.68
C PRO A 42 13.06 9.41 -31.52
N VAL A 43 12.72 8.70 -32.60
CA VAL A 43 11.86 7.50 -32.56
C VAL A 43 12.57 6.43 -33.37
N ASP A 44 12.93 5.30 -32.77
CA ASP A 44 13.78 4.27 -33.37
C ASP A 44 13.27 2.85 -33.07
N GLY A 45 12.29 2.39 -33.85
CA GLY A 45 11.75 1.02 -33.74
C GLY A 45 10.57 0.92 -32.76
N LEU A 46 9.75 1.95 -32.68
CA LEU A 46 8.61 2.00 -31.76
C LEU A 46 7.53 1.00 -32.18
N SER A 47 7.14 0.11 -31.26
CA SER A 47 6.11 -0.92 -31.49
C SER A 47 5.20 -1.08 -30.27
N PHE A 48 3.88 -0.99 -30.46
CA PHE A 48 2.86 -1.18 -29.42
C PHE A 48 1.46 -1.27 -30.02
N LYS A 49 0.46 -1.64 -29.21
CA LYS A 49 -0.96 -1.66 -29.60
C LYS A 49 -1.78 -0.79 -28.64
N VAL A 50 -2.96 -0.35 -29.07
CA VAL A 50 -3.99 0.29 -28.23
C VAL A 50 -5.33 -0.38 -28.53
N ARG A 51 -6.02 -0.83 -27.49
CA ARG A 51 -7.30 -1.53 -27.57
C ARG A 51 -8.48 -0.59 -27.38
N GLU A 52 -9.65 -1.01 -27.85
CA GLU A 52 -10.92 -0.32 -27.60
C GLU A 52 -11.18 -0.18 -26.08
N ARG A 53 -11.70 0.97 -25.64
CA ARG A 53 -11.89 1.32 -24.22
C ARG A 53 -10.63 1.33 -23.33
N GLU A 54 -9.44 1.32 -23.92
CA GLU A 54 -8.17 1.35 -23.17
C GLU A 54 -7.61 2.77 -23.08
N VAL A 55 -7.16 3.17 -21.89
CA VAL A 55 -6.34 4.37 -21.69
C VAL A 55 -4.88 3.97 -21.48
N VAL A 56 -4.04 4.24 -22.48
CA VAL A 56 -2.61 3.90 -22.45
C VAL A 56 -1.78 5.14 -22.19
N GLY A 57 -0.97 5.13 -21.13
CA GLY A 57 -0.03 6.20 -20.81
C GLY A 57 1.30 6.03 -21.54
N LEU A 58 1.84 7.08 -22.16
CA LEU A 58 3.21 7.11 -22.70
C LEU A 58 4.07 8.09 -21.89
N ILE A 59 5.05 7.57 -21.15
CA ILE A 59 5.93 8.34 -20.28
C ILE A 59 7.39 8.30 -20.75
N GLY A 60 8.21 9.26 -20.32
CA GLY A 60 9.64 9.33 -20.59
C GLY A 60 10.21 10.73 -20.39
N ASP A 61 11.53 10.88 -20.40
CA ASP A 61 12.19 12.18 -20.19
C ASP A 61 11.87 13.23 -21.27
N ALA A 62 12.09 14.50 -20.94
CA ALA A 62 12.07 15.57 -21.93
C ALA A 62 13.06 15.26 -23.08
N GLY A 63 12.60 15.32 -24.32
CA GLY A 63 13.41 14.98 -25.49
C GLY A 63 13.49 13.50 -25.85
N SER A 64 12.82 12.59 -25.12
CA SER A 64 12.84 11.14 -25.44
C SER A 64 12.10 10.73 -26.72
N GLY A 65 11.41 11.68 -27.38
CA GLY A 65 10.72 11.45 -28.64
C GLY A 65 9.18 11.37 -28.58
N LYS A 66 8.56 11.57 -27.42
CA LYS A 66 7.10 11.42 -27.21
C LYS A 66 6.23 12.21 -28.19
N SER A 67 6.41 13.53 -28.29
CA SER A 67 5.64 14.38 -29.22
C SER A 67 5.93 14.06 -30.69
N THR A 68 7.17 13.63 -31.00
CA THR A 68 7.52 13.17 -32.34
C THR A 68 6.79 11.87 -32.68
N ALA A 69 6.71 10.93 -31.74
CA ALA A 69 5.93 9.71 -31.88
C ALA A 69 4.45 10.06 -32.09
N ALA A 70 3.86 10.94 -31.28
CA ALA A 70 2.46 11.37 -31.39
C ALA A 70 2.09 11.85 -32.80
N LEU A 71 2.93 12.71 -33.40
CA LEU A 71 2.72 13.20 -34.77
C LEU A 71 2.93 12.10 -35.81
N ALA A 72 3.95 11.24 -35.62
CA ALA A 72 4.27 10.17 -36.55
C ALA A 72 3.18 9.09 -36.61
N LEU A 73 2.45 8.85 -35.52
CA LEU A 73 1.24 8.00 -35.51
C LEU A 73 0.16 8.50 -36.47
N LEU A 74 0.11 9.81 -36.71
CA LEU A 74 -0.80 10.39 -37.69
C LEU A 74 -0.21 10.44 -39.09
N GLY A 75 1.02 9.99 -39.33
CA GLY A 75 1.73 10.16 -40.59
C GLY A 75 2.29 11.58 -40.79
N LEU A 76 2.60 12.29 -39.69
CA LEU A 76 3.17 13.63 -39.70
C LEU A 76 4.59 13.65 -39.11
N ALA A 77 5.49 14.44 -39.69
CA ALA A 77 6.79 14.77 -39.12
C ALA A 77 7.06 16.27 -39.31
N ARG A 78 7.59 16.94 -38.29
CA ARG A 78 7.95 18.36 -38.41
C ARG A 78 9.19 18.49 -39.29
N ALA A 79 9.15 19.35 -40.30
CA ALA A 79 10.33 19.65 -41.11
C ALA A 79 11.47 20.16 -40.18
N PRO A 80 12.73 19.75 -40.39
CA PRO A 80 13.26 18.93 -41.49
C PRO A 80 13.15 17.40 -41.31
N GLY A 81 12.46 16.92 -40.28
CA GLY A 81 12.32 15.50 -39.98
C GLY A 81 11.45 14.72 -40.96
N LYS A 82 11.70 13.41 -41.07
CA LYS A 82 10.99 12.47 -41.95
C LYS A 82 10.70 11.15 -41.24
N ILE A 83 9.58 10.51 -41.59
CA ILE A 83 9.30 9.12 -41.24
C ILE A 83 10.18 8.25 -42.14
N LEU A 84 11.08 7.46 -41.54
CA LEU A 84 12.07 6.66 -42.26
C LEU A 84 11.57 5.22 -42.53
N GLY A 85 10.61 4.74 -41.74
CA GLY A 85 10.06 3.39 -41.85
C GLY A 85 9.09 3.05 -40.74
N GLY A 86 8.52 1.84 -40.82
CA GLY A 86 7.52 1.30 -39.90
C GLY A 86 6.12 1.22 -40.51
N ARG A 87 5.16 0.79 -39.69
CA ARG A 87 3.75 0.62 -40.05
C ARG A 87 2.87 1.16 -38.92
N VAL A 88 1.83 1.91 -39.26
CA VAL A 88 0.85 2.41 -38.30
C VAL A 88 -0.55 2.06 -38.80
N GLU A 89 -1.17 1.06 -38.19
CA GLU A 89 -2.50 0.61 -38.55
C GLU A 89 -3.57 1.15 -37.61
N PHE A 90 -4.57 1.81 -38.18
CA PHE A 90 -5.77 2.22 -37.46
C PHE A 90 -6.99 1.54 -38.07
N ASP A 91 -7.74 0.82 -37.24
CA ASP A 91 -8.92 0.05 -37.66
C ASP A 91 -8.66 -0.84 -38.90
N GLY A 92 -7.48 -1.47 -38.95
CA GLY A 92 -7.03 -2.34 -40.04
C GLY A 92 -6.46 -1.63 -41.28
N ARG A 93 -6.29 -0.30 -41.26
CA ARG A 93 -5.74 0.49 -42.38
C ARG A 93 -4.39 1.10 -42.04
N ASP A 94 -3.38 0.86 -42.87
CA ASP A 94 -2.03 1.43 -42.72
C ASP A 94 -2.01 2.92 -43.10
N LEU A 95 -2.01 3.79 -42.08
CA LEU A 95 -2.07 5.24 -42.22
C LEU A 95 -0.90 5.82 -43.01
N LEU A 96 0.28 5.17 -42.99
CA LEU A 96 1.47 5.69 -43.68
C LEU A 96 1.41 5.50 -45.20
N LYS A 97 0.49 4.65 -45.69
CA LYS A 97 0.31 4.35 -47.12
C LYS A 97 -0.97 4.95 -47.71
N LEU A 98 -1.83 5.54 -46.88
CA LEU A 98 -3.07 6.15 -47.35
C LEU A 98 -2.77 7.41 -48.16
N PRO A 99 -3.48 7.63 -49.28
CA PRO A 99 -3.38 8.88 -50.01
C PRO A 99 -3.99 10.04 -49.20
N ASP A 100 -3.52 11.25 -49.48
CA ASP A 100 -3.89 12.49 -48.78
C ASP A 100 -5.41 12.70 -48.55
N PRO A 101 -6.31 12.42 -49.50
CA PRO A 101 -7.76 12.55 -49.26
C PRO A 101 -8.30 11.59 -48.19
N GLU A 102 -7.80 10.36 -48.15
CA GLU A 102 -8.28 9.33 -47.22
C GLU A 102 -7.78 9.56 -45.80
N ILE A 103 -6.50 9.92 -45.63
CA ILE A 103 -5.95 10.25 -44.31
C ILE A 103 -6.58 11.52 -43.74
N ARG A 104 -6.94 12.50 -44.60
CA ARG A 104 -7.70 13.69 -44.19
C ARG A 104 -9.11 13.36 -43.69
N ALA A 105 -9.74 12.30 -44.21
CA ALA A 105 -11.06 11.88 -43.72
C ALA A 105 -11.03 11.21 -42.35
N ILE A 106 -9.86 10.66 -41.96
CA ILE A 106 -9.62 10.01 -40.66
C ILE A 106 -9.18 11.04 -39.61
N ARG A 107 -8.21 11.90 -39.94
CA ARG A 107 -7.69 12.95 -39.03
C ARG A 107 -8.78 13.97 -38.72
N GLY A 108 -9.08 14.18 -37.44
CA GLY A 108 -10.10 15.12 -36.97
C GLY A 108 -11.52 14.53 -36.86
N ARG A 109 -11.79 13.37 -37.48
CA ARG A 109 -13.04 12.61 -37.31
C ARG A 109 -12.84 11.39 -36.43
N ASP A 110 -12.00 10.46 -36.87
CA ASP A 110 -11.79 9.16 -36.23
C ASP A 110 -10.57 9.17 -35.29
N ILE A 111 -9.55 9.98 -35.59
CA ILE A 111 -8.39 10.23 -34.72
C ILE A 111 -8.25 11.73 -34.47
N ALA A 112 -8.22 12.15 -33.20
CA ALA A 112 -7.95 13.54 -32.82
C ALA A 112 -6.65 13.64 -32.02
N ILE A 113 -6.02 14.81 -32.08
CA ILE A 113 -4.81 15.12 -31.31
C ILE A 113 -5.01 16.40 -30.49
N ILE A 114 -4.65 16.34 -29.22
CA ILE A 114 -4.47 17.51 -28.36
C ILE A 114 -2.97 17.71 -28.20
N VAL A 115 -2.48 18.90 -28.57
CA VAL A 115 -1.04 19.21 -28.54
C VAL A 115 -0.69 20.07 -27.33
N GLN A 116 0.57 19.96 -26.88
CA GLN A 116 1.07 20.57 -25.63
C GLN A 116 0.89 22.10 -25.56
N ASN A 117 1.02 22.84 -26.66
CA ASN A 117 0.91 24.30 -26.65
C ASN A 117 -0.33 24.78 -27.42
N PRO A 118 -1.36 25.29 -26.72
CA PRO A 118 -2.62 25.67 -27.37
C PRO A 118 -2.48 26.94 -28.21
N ARG A 119 -1.69 27.92 -27.76
CA ARG A 119 -1.59 29.22 -28.44
C ARG A 119 -0.86 29.13 -29.77
N SER A 120 0.14 28.26 -29.89
CA SER A 120 0.82 28.01 -31.17
C SER A 120 -0.01 27.19 -32.15
N SER A 121 -1.08 26.54 -31.67
CA SER A 121 -1.84 25.55 -32.43
C SER A 121 -3.21 26.06 -32.85
N LEU A 122 -3.80 26.95 -32.05
CA LEU A 122 -4.95 27.76 -32.45
C LEU A 122 -4.51 28.82 -33.46
N ASN A 123 -5.35 29.07 -34.46
CA ASN A 123 -5.11 30.12 -35.44
C ASN A 123 -5.32 31.50 -34.77
N PRO A 124 -4.29 32.36 -34.66
CA PRO A 124 -4.41 33.63 -33.96
C PRO A 124 -5.31 34.65 -34.68
N MET A 125 -5.59 34.43 -35.98
CA MET A 125 -6.36 35.32 -36.84
C MET A 125 -7.85 34.92 -36.93
N LEU A 126 -8.25 33.81 -36.29
CA LEU A 126 -9.64 33.33 -36.30
C LEU A 126 -10.24 33.36 -34.89
N ARG A 127 -11.53 33.71 -34.80
CA ARG A 127 -12.29 33.60 -33.55
C ARG A 127 -12.45 32.15 -33.14
N ILE A 128 -12.42 31.87 -31.85
CA ILE A 128 -12.43 30.51 -31.30
C ILE A 128 -13.66 29.71 -31.74
N GLY A 129 -14.85 30.29 -31.70
CA GLY A 129 -16.08 29.62 -32.12
C GLY A 129 -16.09 29.25 -33.61
N LYS A 130 -15.44 30.07 -34.47
CA LYS A 130 -15.29 29.73 -35.90
C LYS A 130 -14.33 28.56 -36.10
N GLN A 131 -13.22 28.51 -35.36
CA GLN A 131 -12.25 27.43 -35.47
C GLN A 131 -12.85 26.07 -35.08
N ILE A 132 -13.55 26.01 -33.93
CA ILE A 132 -14.26 24.79 -33.50
C ILE A 132 -15.33 24.40 -34.53
N GLY A 133 -16.06 25.39 -35.04
CA GLY A 133 -17.05 25.18 -36.11
C GLY A 133 -16.45 24.61 -37.40
N TYR A 134 -15.31 25.12 -37.86
CA TYR A 134 -14.64 24.62 -39.08
C TYR A 134 -14.10 23.20 -38.91
N ALA A 135 -13.55 22.87 -37.73
CA ALA A 135 -13.12 21.51 -37.43
C ALA A 135 -14.30 20.53 -37.48
N TYR A 136 -15.45 20.91 -36.91
CA TYR A 136 -16.67 20.11 -36.98
C TYR A 136 -17.21 19.99 -38.42
N GLN A 137 -17.24 21.11 -39.17
CA GLN A 137 -17.73 21.17 -40.55
C GLN A 137 -16.91 20.29 -41.51
N ALA A 138 -15.60 20.14 -41.28
CA ALA A 138 -14.73 19.33 -42.12
C ALA A 138 -15.16 17.86 -42.21
N HIS A 139 -15.92 17.37 -41.22
CA HIS A 139 -16.32 15.96 -41.12
C HIS A 139 -17.83 15.75 -40.96
N ASN A 140 -18.61 16.82 -40.84
CA ASN A 140 -20.05 16.76 -40.60
C ASN A 140 -20.80 17.74 -41.52
N ALA A 141 -21.96 17.32 -42.02
CA ALA A 141 -22.83 18.17 -42.83
C ALA A 141 -23.53 19.21 -41.92
N ALA A 142 -22.88 20.35 -41.68
CA ALA A 142 -23.39 21.44 -40.86
C ALA A 142 -23.11 22.82 -41.50
N SER A 143 -24.03 23.76 -41.32
CA SER A 143 -23.92 25.11 -41.91
C SER A 143 -24.19 26.24 -40.91
N GLY A 144 -23.51 27.37 -41.10
CA GLY A 144 -23.66 28.65 -40.40
C GLY A 144 -24.14 28.58 -38.93
N PRO A 145 -25.45 28.75 -38.65
CA PRO A 145 -25.99 28.75 -37.29
C PRO A 145 -25.72 27.47 -36.48
N GLN A 146 -25.71 26.31 -37.15
CA GLN A 146 -25.45 25.01 -36.51
C GLN A 146 -24.01 24.92 -36.01
N LEU A 147 -23.04 25.48 -36.75
CA LEU A 147 -21.63 25.49 -36.36
C LEU A 147 -21.40 26.34 -35.12
N ARG A 148 -22.03 27.52 -35.03
CA ARG A 148 -21.93 28.38 -33.85
C ARG A 148 -22.55 27.71 -32.63
N ARG A 149 -23.74 27.10 -32.77
CA ARG A 149 -24.39 26.36 -31.68
C ARG A 149 -23.51 25.20 -31.20
N LYS A 150 -22.98 24.39 -32.13
CA LYS A 150 -22.08 23.29 -31.79
C LYS A 150 -20.81 23.80 -31.10
N ALA A 151 -20.20 24.88 -31.57
CA ALA A 151 -19.04 25.47 -30.91
C ALA A 151 -19.34 25.94 -29.48
N ILE A 152 -20.49 26.58 -29.27
CA ILE A 152 -20.97 26.98 -27.94
C ILE A 152 -21.18 25.75 -27.04
N ASP A 153 -21.82 24.71 -27.55
CA ASP A 153 -22.07 23.47 -26.80
C ASP A 153 -20.75 22.78 -26.44
N MET A 154 -19.76 22.77 -27.34
CA MET A 154 -18.44 22.22 -27.06
C MET A 154 -17.65 23.05 -26.04
N LEU A 155 -17.72 24.38 -26.12
CA LEU A 155 -17.11 25.27 -25.11
C LEU A 155 -17.77 25.08 -23.74
N ARG A 156 -19.09 24.88 -23.70
CA ARG A 156 -19.84 24.58 -22.47
C ARG A 156 -19.40 23.24 -21.88
N MET A 157 -19.25 22.21 -22.70
CA MET A 157 -18.81 20.87 -22.27
C MET A 157 -17.42 20.90 -21.63
N VAL A 158 -16.49 21.69 -22.15
CA VAL A 158 -15.16 21.87 -21.52
C VAL A 158 -15.17 22.88 -20.35
N GLY A 159 -16.35 23.31 -19.89
CA GLY A 159 -16.50 24.17 -18.71
C GLY A 159 -16.16 25.66 -18.92
N ILE A 160 -16.18 26.18 -20.15
CA ILE A 160 -16.01 27.63 -20.40
C ILE A 160 -17.35 28.35 -20.18
N ASN A 161 -17.40 29.31 -19.24
CA ASN A 161 -18.59 30.15 -19.01
C ASN A 161 -18.80 31.20 -20.09
N ASP A 162 -20.04 31.70 -20.15
CA ASP A 162 -20.53 32.55 -21.23
C ASP A 162 -20.04 32.05 -22.60
N PRO A 163 -20.24 30.76 -22.94
CA PRO A 163 -19.68 30.20 -24.17
C PRO A 163 -20.12 30.98 -25.41
N GLU A 164 -21.29 31.63 -25.34
CA GLU A 164 -21.79 32.57 -26.35
C GLU A 164 -20.87 33.77 -26.55
N ARG A 165 -20.37 34.37 -25.45
CA ARG A 165 -19.42 35.49 -25.47
C ARG A 165 -17.99 35.01 -25.74
N ARG A 166 -17.59 33.86 -25.18
CA ARG A 166 -16.24 33.31 -25.28
C ARG A 166 -15.96 32.59 -26.60
N ALA A 167 -16.97 32.42 -27.44
CA ALA A 167 -16.81 32.01 -28.83
C ALA A 167 -16.23 33.12 -29.74
N ASP A 168 -16.35 34.39 -29.33
CA ASP A 168 -15.99 35.54 -30.18
C ASP A 168 -14.54 36.10 -30.06
N PRO A 169 -13.79 35.89 -28.96
CA PRO A 169 -12.39 36.30 -28.87
C PRO A 169 -11.45 35.51 -29.79
N TYR A 170 -10.26 36.10 -30.01
CA TYR A 170 -9.11 35.46 -30.63
C TYR A 170 -8.27 34.69 -29.60
N ALA A 171 -7.43 33.76 -30.06
CA ALA A 171 -6.63 32.90 -29.17
C ALA A 171 -5.72 33.67 -28.20
N HIS A 172 -5.22 34.85 -28.58
CA HIS A 172 -4.36 35.69 -27.74
C HIS A 172 -5.12 36.48 -26.67
N GLU A 173 -6.45 36.60 -26.80
CA GLU A 173 -7.33 37.25 -25.83
C GLU A 173 -7.84 36.28 -24.75
N LEU A 174 -7.56 34.98 -24.91
CA LEU A 174 -7.87 33.95 -23.92
C LEU A 174 -6.70 33.72 -22.96
N SER A 175 -7.02 33.35 -21.71
CA SER A 175 -6.02 32.81 -20.78
C SER A 175 -5.45 31.49 -21.32
N GLY A 176 -4.26 31.08 -20.86
CA GLY A 176 -3.64 29.83 -21.28
C GLY A 176 -4.56 28.62 -21.08
N GLY A 177 -5.19 28.51 -19.91
CA GLY A 177 -6.14 27.43 -19.61
C GLY A 177 -7.44 27.51 -20.43
N MET A 178 -7.95 28.70 -20.75
CA MET A 178 -9.10 28.83 -21.67
C MET A 178 -8.74 28.43 -23.11
N ALA A 179 -7.54 28.77 -23.57
CA ALA A 179 -7.04 28.35 -24.88
C ALA A 179 -6.86 26.83 -24.94
N GLN A 180 -6.35 26.20 -23.88
CA GLN A 180 -6.23 24.74 -23.77
C GLN A 180 -7.61 24.06 -23.82
N ARG A 181 -8.57 24.55 -23.05
CA ARG A 181 -9.95 24.05 -23.08
C ARG A 181 -10.62 24.22 -24.45
N ALA A 182 -10.38 25.34 -25.13
CA ALA A 182 -10.87 25.53 -26.50
C ALA A 182 -10.24 24.52 -27.50
N LEU A 183 -8.96 24.17 -27.34
CA LEU A 183 -8.31 23.14 -28.14
C LEU A 183 -8.90 21.75 -27.89
N ILE A 184 -9.17 21.43 -26.62
CA ILE A 184 -9.86 20.19 -26.21
C ILE A 184 -11.26 20.13 -26.86
N ALA A 185 -12.04 21.20 -26.74
CA ALA A 185 -13.38 21.31 -27.34
C ALA A 185 -13.37 21.06 -28.85
N MET A 186 -12.35 21.59 -29.54
CA MET A 186 -12.14 21.36 -30.96
C MET A 186 -11.82 19.89 -31.26
N ALA A 187 -10.92 19.26 -30.51
CA ALA A 187 -10.53 17.85 -30.68
C ALA A 187 -11.69 16.88 -30.44
N LEU A 188 -12.55 17.17 -29.46
CA LEU A 188 -13.70 16.33 -29.10
C LEU A 188 -14.95 16.59 -29.95
N SER A 189 -14.95 17.63 -30.78
CA SER A 189 -16.14 18.07 -31.54
C SER A 189 -16.74 16.99 -32.45
N SER A 190 -15.90 16.09 -32.98
CA SER A 190 -16.26 15.00 -33.89
C SER A 190 -16.39 13.62 -33.24
N LYS A 191 -16.24 13.49 -31.90
CA LYS A 191 -16.27 12.20 -31.16
C LYS A 191 -15.29 11.15 -31.73
N PRO A 192 -13.97 11.39 -31.64
CA PRO A 192 -12.96 10.51 -32.22
C PRO A 192 -12.93 9.13 -31.55
N LYS A 193 -12.64 8.07 -32.33
CA LYS A 193 -12.41 6.70 -31.84
C LYS A 193 -11.05 6.54 -31.14
N LEU A 194 -10.07 7.37 -31.51
CA LEU A 194 -8.77 7.43 -30.85
C LEU A 194 -8.41 8.89 -30.55
N LEU A 195 -8.09 9.18 -29.30
CA LEU A 195 -7.58 10.48 -28.87
C LEU A 195 -6.12 10.36 -28.46
N ILE A 196 -5.25 11.06 -29.17
CA ILE A 196 -3.83 11.20 -28.82
C ILE A 196 -3.69 12.52 -28.05
N ALA A 197 -3.35 12.45 -26.77
CA ALA A 197 -3.32 13.61 -25.91
C ALA A 197 -1.89 13.87 -25.42
N ASP A 198 -1.23 14.87 -26.01
CA ASP A 198 0.16 15.25 -25.71
C ASP A 198 0.23 16.34 -24.64
N GLU A 199 0.46 15.93 -23.39
CA GLU A 199 0.45 16.77 -22.19
C GLU A 199 -0.80 17.68 -22.13
N PRO A 200 -2.02 17.11 -22.24
CA PRO A 200 -3.24 17.88 -22.49
C PRO A 200 -3.69 18.71 -21.29
N THR A 201 -3.14 18.46 -20.10
CA THR A 201 -3.45 19.16 -18.85
C THR A 201 -2.44 20.25 -18.51
N SER A 202 -1.40 20.42 -19.33
CA SER A 202 -0.36 21.43 -19.09
C SER A 202 -0.97 22.84 -19.08
N GLY A 203 -0.77 23.57 -17.98
CA GLY A 203 -1.29 24.92 -17.79
C GLY A 203 -2.76 25.03 -17.37
N LEU A 204 -3.41 23.91 -17.05
CA LEU A 204 -4.68 23.90 -16.31
C LEU A 204 -4.40 23.94 -14.80
N ASP A 205 -5.30 24.56 -14.04
CA ASP A 205 -5.29 24.42 -12.58
C ASP A 205 -5.72 23.00 -12.16
N VAL A 206 -5.36 22.58 -10.94
CA VAL A 206 -5.55 21.18 -10.50
C VAL A 206 -7.01 20.74 -10.49
N THR A 207 -7.97 21.63 -10.21
CA THR A 207 -9.39 21.30 -10.19
C THR A 207 -9.93 21.10 -11.60
N ILE A 208 -9.58 21.98 -12.54
CA ILE A 208 -9.94 21.86 -13.96
C ILE A 208 -9.20 20.70 -14.65
N GLN A 209 -7.94 20.44 -14.30
CA GLN A 209 -7.18 19.29 -14.79
C GLN A 209 -7.91 17.98 -14.45
N ALA A 210 -8.32 17.81 -13.19
CA ALA A 210 -9.00 16.61 -12.75
C ALA A 210 -10.36 16.46 -13.44
N GLN A 211 -11.15 17.53 -13.52
CA GLN A 211 -12.43 17.54 -14.24
C GLN A 211 -12.28 17.13 -15.71
N PHE A 212 -11.26 17.65 -16.40
CA PHE A 212 -11.01 17.31 -17.79
C PHE A 212 -10.61 15.84 -17.97
N LEU A 213 -9.74 15.31 -17.11
CA LEU A 213 -9.33 13.91 -17.15
C LEU A 213 -10.48 12.96 -16.80
N ASP A 214 -11.35 13.33 -15.84
CA ASP A 214 -12.58 12.60 -15.53
C ASP A 214 -13.50 12.52 -16.76
N GLU A 215 -13.73 13.65 -17.43
CA GLU A 215 -14.58 13.72 -18.63
C GLU A 215 -14.01 12.91 -19.80
N MET A 216 -12.69 12.98 -20.02
CA MET A 216 -12.02 12.15 -21.02
C MET A 216 -12.21 10.66 -20.74
N TRP A 217 -12.01 10.25 -19.48
CA TRP A 217 -12.15 8.86 -19.06
C TRP A 217 -13.59 8.38 -19.19
N ASN A 218 -14.57 9.17 -18.72
CA ASN A 218 -16.00 8.87 -18.90
C ASN A 218 -16.36 8.73 -20.38
N THR A 219 -15.88 9.63 -21.22
CA THR A 219 -16.10 9.56 -22.68
C THR A 219 -15.57 8.25 -23.27
N VAL A 220 -14.39 7.79 -22.86
CA VAL A 220 -13.82 6.49 -23.29
C VAL A 220 -14.74 5.33 -22.90
N GLN A 221 -15.22 5.33 -21.66
CA GLN A 221 -16.10 4.27 -21.16
C GLN A 221 -17.45 4.24 -21.90
N GLU A 222 -18.03 5.42 -22.17
CA GLU A 222 -19.34 5.54 -22.81
C GLU A 222 -19.33 5.27 -24.31
N THR A 223 -18.30 5.75 -25.02
CA THR A 223 -18.30 5.79 -26.50
C THR A 223 -17.53 4.64 -27.16
N GLY A 224 -16.77 3.87 -26.39
CA GLY A 224 -15.88 2.84 -26.93
C GLY A 224 -14.56 3.38 -27.49
N SER A 225 -14.31 4.69 -27.43
CA SER A 225 -13.06 5.28 -27.88
C SER A 225 -11.85 4.80 -27.04
N ALA A 226 -10.64 5.01 -27.56
CA ALA A 226 -9.39 4.74 -26.86
C ALA A 226 -8.57 6.03 -26.68
N ILE A 227 -7.72 6.09 -25.66
CA ILE A 227 -6.82 7.22 -25.41
C ILE A 227 -5.37 6.75 -25.38
N LEU A 228 -4.50 7.45 -26.12
CA LEU A 228 -3.06 7.46 -25.88
C LEU A 228 -2.69 8.76 -25.17
N LEU A 229 -2.49 8.67 -23.85
CA LEU A 229 -2.18 9.80 -22.98
C LEU A 229 -0.67 9.94 -22.80
N ILE A 230 -0.09 10.94 -23.45
CA ILE A 230 1.32 11.26 -23.26
C ILE A 230 1.41 12.24 -22.10
N THR A 231 2.08 11.82 -21.04
CA THR A 231 2.20 12.61 -19.81
C THR A 231 3.56 12.40 -19.17
N GLN A 232 4.00 13.39 -18.42
CA GLN A 232 5.15 13.28 -17.53
C GLN A 232 4.71 13.16 -16.06
N GLU A 233 3.41 13.20 -15.80
CA GLU A 233 2.83 13.18 -14.46
C GLU A 233 2.42 11.77 -14.05
N LEU A 234 3.17 11.18 -13.13
CA LEU A 234 2.87 9.86 -12.56
C LEU A 234 1.51 9.81 -11.84
N GLY A 235 1.04 10.93 -11.30
CA GLY A 235 -0.30 11.05 -10.70
C GLY A 235 -1.40 10.78 -11.72
N THR A 236 -1.34 11.47 -12.86
CA THR A 236 -2.25 11.26 -13.99
C THR A 236 -2.18 9.81 -14.50
N LEU A 237 -0.96 9.27 -14.64
CA LEU A 237 -0.76 7.88 -15.05
C LEU A 237 -1.45 6.89 -14.09
N ALA A 238 -1.16 6.98 -12.79
CA ALA A 238 -1.68 6.07 -11.77
C ALA A 238 -3.22 6.10 -11.69
N ASN A 239 -3.82 7.29 -11.84
CA ASN A 239 -5.25 7.48 -11.61
C ASN A 239 -6.13 7.18 -12.82
N TYR A 240 -5.64 7.36 -14.06
CA TYR A 240 -6.48 7.29 -15.25
C TYR A 240 -6.06 6.26 -16.30
N CYS A 241 -4.80 5.82 -16.31
CA CYS A 241 -4.34 4.84 -17.29
C CYS A 241 -4.59 3.41 -16.82
N ASP A 242 -4.76 2.50 -17.77
CA ASP A 242 -4.85 1.06 -17.53
C ASP A 242 -3.48 0.40 -17.74
N ARG A 243 -2.70 0.92 -18.69
CA ARG A 243 -1.38 0.43 -19.10
C ARG A 243 -0.41 1.58 -19.33
N VAL A 244 0.89 1.34 -19.15
CA VAL A 244 1.96 2.32 -19.37
C VAL A 244 2.98 1.80 -20.37
N LEU A 245 3.42 2.71 -21.26
CA LEU A 245 4.54 2.56 -22.17
C LEU A 245 5.66 3.52 -21.73
N VAL A 246 6.85 2.99 -21.47
CA VAL A 246 8.00 3.78 -21.05
C VAL A 246 8.93 4.00 -22.23
N LEU A 247 9.06 5.24 -22.68
CA LEU A 247 9.91 5.66 -23.80
C LEU A 247 11.26 6.16 -23.29
N HIS A 248 12.34 5.46 -23.67
CA HIS A 248 13.71 5.83 -23.38
C HIS A 248 14.56 5.72 -24.65
N GLU A 249 15.34 6.76 -24.97
CA GLU A 249 16.20 6.83 -26.16
C GLU A 249 15.49 6.44 -27.47
N GLY A 250 14.23 6.85 -27.63
CA GLY A 250 13.43 6.60 -28.83
C GLY A 250 12.82 5.19 -28.93
N ARG A 251 12.93 4.36 -27.89
CA ARG A 251 12.39 2.99 -27.82
C ARG A 251 11.47 2.79 -26.62
N ILE A 252 10.45 1.94 -26.78
CA ILE A 252 9.67 1.45 -25.63
C ILE A 252 10.53 0.42 -24.91
N VAL A 253 10.89 0.73 -23.67
CA VAL A 253 11.71 -0.14 -22.81
C VAL A 253 10.87 -0.95 -21.82
N GLU A 254 9.62 -0.55 -21.60
CA GLU A 254 8.67 -1.26 -20.74
C GLU A 254 7.23 -0.99 -21.21
N ASP A 255 6.44 -2.05 -21.25
CA ASP A 255 5.01 -2.05 -21.57
C ASP A 255 4.32 -2.94 -20.53
N ALA A 256 3.63 -2.33 -19.57
CA ALA A 256 3.11 -3.02 -18.40
C ALA A 256 1.77 -2.43 -17.92
N PRO A 257 0.87 -3.25 -17.34
CA PRO A 257 -0.28 -2.73 -16.60
C PRO A 257 0.16 -1.71 -15.55
N VAL A 258 -0.60 -0.63 -15.36
CA VAL A 258 -0.16 0.49 -14.50
C VAL A 258 0.13 0.04 -13.07
N ARG A 259 -0.70 -0.86 -12.52
CA ARG A 259 -0.52 -1.40 -11.16
C ARG A 259 0.79 -2.18 -11.02
N GLU A 260 1.14 -2.97 -12.05
CA GLU A 260 2.37 -3.74 -12.07
C GLU A 260 3.59 -2.83 -12.22
N PHE A 261 3.55 -1.82 -13.10
CA PHE A 261 4.64 -0.85 -13.26
C PHE A 261 4.99 -0.17 -11.94
N PHE A 262 4.01 0.30 -11.18
CA PHE A 262 4.25 0.97 -9.89
C PHE A 262 4.68 0.01 -8.78
N ALA A 263 4.18 -1.23 -8.77
CA ALA A 263 4.53 -2.23 -7.76
C ALA A 263 5.91 -2.84 -8.01
N ASN A 264 6.14 -3.32 -9.23
CA ASN A 264 7.30 -4.10 -9.64
C ASN A 264 7.84 -3.64 -11.03
N PRO A 265 8.46 -2.44 -11.12
CA PRO A 265 9.03 -1.95 -12.37
C PRO A 265 10.17 -2.84 -12.86
N GLN A 266 10.05 -3.31 -14.11
CA GLN A 266 10.99 -4.29 -14.67
C GLN A 266 12.29 -3.62 -15.14
N HIS A 267 12.20 -2.48 -15.83
CA HIS A 267 13.35 -1.84 -16.46
C HIS A 267 14.12 -0.91 -15.48
N PRO A 268 15.47 -0.83 -15.53
CA PRO A 268 16.26 0.05 -14.67
C PRO A 268 15.86 1.54 -14.74
N TYR A 269 15.52 2.03 -15.94
CA TYR A 269 15.02 3.39 -16.13
C TYR A 269 13.67 3.62 -15.44
N SER A 270 12.76 2.65 -15.50
CA SER A 270 11.47 2.69 -14.80
C SER A 270 11.65 2.70 -13.29
N ARG A 271 12.57 1.87 -12.76
CA ARG A 271 12.96 1.90 -11.35
C ARG A 271 13.48 3.27 -10.94
N GLN A 272 14.25 3.94 -11.79
CA GLN A 272 14.76 5.29 -11.51
C GLN A 272 13.63 6.34 -11.46
N ILE A 273 12.69 6.30 -12.43
CA ILE A 273 11.52 7.18 -12.45
C ILE A 273 10.71 7.02 -11.15
N LEU A 274 10.47 5.78 -10.72
CA LEU A 274 9.68 5.49 -9.51
C LEU A 274 10.47 5.68 -8.21
N LYS A 275 11.78 5.44 -8.19
CA LYS A 275 12.64 5.67 -7.01
C LYS A 275 12.58 7.14 -6.59
N LEU A 276 12.71 8.06 -7.53
CA LEU A 276 12.55 9.51 -7.29
C LEU A 276 11.18 9.89 -6.74
N GLN A 277 10.16 9.04 -6.90
CA GLN A 277 8.80 9.23 -6.38
C GLN A 277 8.57 8.49 -5.05
N ARG A 278 9.20 7.33 -4.81
CA ARG A 278 9.18 6.65 -3.51
C ARG A 278 10.01 7.42 -2.46
N GLU A 279 11.12 8.03 -2.86
CA GLU A 279 11.92 8.96 -2.05
C GLU A 279 11.19 10.28 -1.77
N ARG A 280 10.24 10.68 -2.64
CA ARG A 280 9.25 11.70 -2.28
C ARG A 280 8.35 11.17 -1.15
N GLY A 281 7.85 9.94 -1.22
CA GLY A 281 6.87 9.35 -0.29
C GLY A 281 7.20 9.38 1.21
N SER A 282 8.46 9.31 1.61
CA SER A 282 8.90 9.46 3.00
C SER A 282 9.01 10.94 3.38
N SER A 283 8.25 11.40 4.36
CA SER A 283 8.49 12.73 4.95
C SER A 283 9.95 12.84 5.38
N LEU A 284 10.66 13.88 4.95
CA LEU A 284 12.08 14.12 5.26
C LEU A 284 12.38 14.37 6.76
N GLY A 285 11.50 13.96 7.67
CA GLY A 285 11.68 14.14 9.12
C GLY A 285 11.85 15.61 9.48
N LEU A 286 10.99 16.50 8.95
CA LEU A 286 10.92 17.88 9.43
C LEU A 286 10.40 17.85 10.87
N GLU A 287 11.32 17.75 11.82
CA GLU A 287 11.04 17.91 13.24
C GLU A 287 10.48 19.32 13.47
N SER A 288 9.44 19.43 14.29
CA SER A 288 8.99 20.74 14.74
C SER A 288 10.15 21.41 15.49
N PRO A 289 10.47 22.70 15.23
CA PRO A 289 11.58 23.36 15.89
C PRO A 289 11.53 23.16 17.42
N GLU A 290 12.57 22.56 18.00
CA GLU A 290 12.65 22.39 19.46
C GLU A 290 12.74 23.76 20.13
N GLY A 291 11.80 24.04 21.04
CA GLY A 291 11.69 25.31 21.76
C GLY A 291 10.70 26.26 21.11
N GLY A 292 9.68 26.67 21.87
CA GLY A 292 8.53 27.47 21.42
C GLY A 292 8.86 28.50 20.33
N VAL A 293 8.16 28.37 19.19
CA VAL A 293 8.41 29.13 17.97
C VAL A 293 8.38 30.64 18.24
N LYS A 294 9.54 31.30 18.20
CA LYS A 294 9.63 32.76 18.26
C LYS A 294 9.14 33.32 16.93
N GLN A 295 8.05 34.08 16.95
CA GLN A 295 7.42 34.67 15.77
C GLN A 295 8.42 35.55 14.99
N LEU A 296 8.59 35.27 13.69
CA LEU A 296 9.46 36.05 12.79
C LEU A 296 8.65 37.09 12.00
N LEU A 297 7.55 36.65 11.39
CA LEU A 297 6.70 37.46 10.52
C LEU A 297 5.23 37.25 10.86
N LYS A 298 4.47 38.35 10.94
CA LYS A 298 3.02 38.36 11.12
C LYS A 298 2.37 39.39 10.20
N THR A 299 1.25 39.02 9.60
CA THR A 299 0.38 39.97 8.87
C THR A 299 -1.00 40.01 9.50
N THR A 300 -1.60 41.20 9.49
CA THR A 300 -2.97 41.41 9.98
C THR A 300 -3.76 42.18 8.93
N ASP A 301 -4.86 41.56 8.46
CA ASP A 301 -5.82 42.13 7.52
C ASP A 301 -5.19 42.81 6.28
N LEU A 302 -4.17 42.17 5.71
CA LEU A 302 -3.45 42.67 4.54
C LEU A 302 -4.42 42.79 3.34
N ARG A 303 -4.40 43.92 2.65
CA ARG A 303 -5.21 44.15 1.43
C ARG A 303 -4.41 44.74 0.29
N LYS A 304 -4.78 44.36 -0.94
CA LYS A 304 -4.26 44.97 -2.16
C LYS A 304 -5.32 45.04 -3.27
N THR A 305 -5.47 46.25 -3.81
CA THR A 305 -6.33 46.57 -4.96
C THR A 305 -5.52 47.09 -6.14
N PHE A 306 -5.95 46.76 -7.36
CA PHE A 306 -5.41 47.30 -8.61
C PHE A 306 -6.49 48.03 -9.40
N ALA A 307 -6.18 49.17 -10.01
CA ALA A 307 -7.10 49.86 -10.92
C ALA A 307 -7.16 49.14 -12.27
N VAL A 308 -8.36 48.94 -12.82
CA VAL A 308 -8.54 48.39 -14.18
C VAL A 308 -8.40 49.53 -15.19
N GLN A 309 -7.41 49.42 -16.08
CA GLN A 309 -7.15 50.44 -17.11
C GLN A 309 -8.43 50.77 -17.91
N HIS A 310 -8.66 52.06 -18.12
CA HIS A 310 -9.82 52.60 -18.85
C HIS A 310 -11.21 52.32 -18.23
N THR A 311 -11.30 51.96 -16.94
CA THR A 311 -12.57 51.86 -16.22
C THR A 311 -12.47 52.44 -14.80
N ARG A 312 -13.61 52.66 -14.13
CA ARG A 312 -13.64 53.01 -12.68
C ARG A 312 -13.57 51.79 -11.76
N LYS A 313 -13.46 50.57 -12.32
CA LYS A 313 -13.48 49.33 -11.55
C LYS A 313 -12.09 49.00 -10.98
N THR A 314 -12.06 48.34 -9.84
CA THR A 314 -10.84 47.84 -9.20
C THR A 314 -10.87 46.32 -9.10
N ILE A 315 -9.70 45.69 -9.16
CA ILE A 315 -9.50 44.27 -8.90
C ILE A 315 -9.00 44.14 -7.46
N GLN A 316 -9.72 43.40 -6.62
CA GLN A 316 -9.27 43.03 -5.28
C GLN A 316 -8.41 41.78 -5.38
N ALA A 317 -7.09 41.92 -5.25
CA ALA A 317 -6.16 40.80 -5.38
C ALA A 317 -5.83 40.11 -4.06
N VAL A 318 -5.84 40.87 -2.96
CA VAL A 318 -5.61 40.37 -1.60
C VAL A 318 -6.65 41.01 -0.69
N ASP A 319 -7.38 40.22 0.09
CA ASP A 319 -8.45 40.70 0.95
C ASP A 319 -8.37 40.08 2.35
N LYS A 320 -8.11 40.91 3.37
CA LYS A 320 -8.03 40.52 4.80
C LYS A 320 -7.16 39.27 5.04
N VAL A 321 -5.96 39.25 4.44
CA VAL A 321 -5.02 38.15 4.64
C VAL A 321 -4.25 38.35 5.94
N SER A 322 -4.33 37.37 6.83
CA SER A 322 -3.57 37.29 8.07
C SER A 322 -2.81 35.96 8.09
N LEU A 323 -1.50 36.01 8.32
CA LEU A 323 -0.56 34.89 8.26
C LEU A 323 0.51 35.06 9.35
N GLU A 324 1.01 33.94 9.87
CA GLU A 324 2.10 33.90 10.85
C GLU A 324 3.16 32.90 10.41
N ILE A 325 4.44 33.30 10.51
CA ILE A 325 5.60 32.47 10.19
C ILE A 325 6.63 32.60 11.32
N GLY A 326 7.03 31.46 11.87
CA GLY A 326 8.08 31.29 12.86
C GLY A 326 9.49 31.29 12.29
N ARG A 327 10.49 31.45 13.17
CA ARG A 327 11.90 31.26 12.79
C ARG A 327 12.18 29.79 12.45
N GLY A 328 12.86 29.56 11.33
CA GLY A 328 13.14 28.22 10.80
C GLY A 328 11.90 27.49 10.29
N GLU A 329 10.75 28.14 10.22
CA GLU A 329 9.50 27.53 9.76
C GLU A 329 9.31 27.74 8.24
N THR A 330 8.71 26.76 7.59
CA THR A 330 8.19 26.90 6.21
C THR A 330 6.68 26.93 6.23
N LEU A 331 6.08 28.03 5.76
CA LEU A 331 4.65 28.14 5.51
C LEU A 331 4.36 27.94 4.02
N GLY A 332 3.54 26.95 3.69
CA GLY A 332 3.02 26.75 2.34
C GLY A 332 1.80 27.64 2.06
N LEU A 333 1.79 28.36 0.95
CA LEU A 333 0.63 29.13 0.50
C LEU A 333 0.11 28.54 -0.83
N VAL A 334 -1.08 27.95 -0.78
CA VAL A 334 -1.64 27.13 -1.88
C VAL A 334 -3.00 27.64 -2.35
N GLY A 335 -3.39 27.32 -3.58
CA GLY A 335 -4.69 27.66 -4.17
C GLY A 335 -4.65 27.77 -5.69
N GLU A 336 -5.82 27.85 -6.33
CA GLU A 336 -6.00 28.01 -7.78
C GLU A 336 -5.20 29.21 -8.34
N SER A 337 -4.89 29.17 -9.64
CA SER A 337 -4.20 30.26 -10.32
C SER A 337 -5.02 31.56 -10.23
N GLY A 338 -4.35 32.69 -9.99
CA GLY A 338 -5.03 33.98 -9.80
C GLY A 338 -5.66 34.21 -8.42
N SER A 339 -5.48 33.31 -7.44
CA SER A 339 -6.03 33.49 -6.09
C SER A 339 -5.38 34.60 -5.25
N GLY A 340 -4.23 35.16 -5.68
CA GLY A 340 -3.54 36.27 -5.01
C GLY A 340 -2.20 35.93 -4.33
N LYS A 341 -1.73 34.69 -4.41
CA LYS A 341 -0.52 34.18 -3.70
C LYS A 341 0.75 35.01 -3.95
N THR A 342 1.11 35.20 -5.22
CA THR A 342 2.27 36.02 -5.62
C THR A 342 2.13 37.48 -5.19
N THR A 343 0.90 38.02 -5.17
CA THR A 343 0.63 39.37 -4.68
C THR A 343 0.92 39.47 -3.18
N VAL A 344 0.50 38.47 -2.38
CA VAL A 344 0.85 38.39 -0.94
C VAL A 344 2.37 38.36 -0.77
N GLY A 345 3.09 37.47 -1.46
CA GLY A 345 4.54 37.38 -1.37
C GLY A 345 5.27 38.69 -1.68
N ARG A 346 4.84 39.42 -2.73
CA ARG A 346 5.40 40.73 -3.08
C ARG A 346 5.05 41.83 -2.07
N CYS A 347 3.87 41.77 -1.45
CA CYS A 347 3.48 42.70 -0.39
C CYS A 347 4.29 42.49 0.89
N LEU A 348 4.55 41.24 1.29
CA LEU A 348 5.39 40.93 2.47
C LEU A 348 6.78 41.55 2.39
N LEU A 349 7.33 41.63 1.18
CA LEU A 349 8.66 42.20 0.91
C LEU A 349 8.61 43.70 0.58
N ARG A 350 7.42 44.33 0.63
CA ARG A 350 7.15 45.69 0.12
C ARG A 350 7.79 45.95 -1.26
N LEU A 351 7.75 44.94 -2.13
CA LEU A 351 7.95 45.13 -3.58
C LEU A 351 6.68 45.70 -4.23
N LEU A 352 5.54 45.46 -3.56
CA LEU A 352 4.26 46.04 -3.89
C LEU A 352 3.65 46.62 -2.61
N GLU A 353 3.36 47.92 -2.59
CA GLU A 353 2.76 48.55 -1.41
C GLU A 353 1.35 48.01 -1.15
N PRO A 354 1.04 47.52 0.06
CA PRO A 354 -0.32 47.13 0.41
C PRO A 354 -1.25 48.36 0.43
N THR A 355 -2.52 48.16 0.11
CA THR A 355 -3.55 49.21 0.20
C THR A 355 -3.89 49.50 1.67
N SER A 356 -3.91 48.45 2.51
CA SER A 356 -4.13 48.55 3.96
C SER A 356 -3.63 47.28 4.68
N GLY A 357 -3.63 47.29 6.00
CA GLY A 357 -3.15 46.20 6.86
C GLY A 357 -1.73 46.46 7.40
N SER A 358 -1.19 45.52 8.17
CA SER A 358 0.16 45.63 8.74
C SER A 358 1.02 44.40 8.44
N ILE A 359 2.34 44.59 8.42
CA ILE A 359 3.34 43.55 8.20
C ILE A 359 4.40 43.70 9.29
N VAL A 360 4.34 42.88 10.33
CA VAL A 360 5.29 42.91 11.45
C VAL A 360 6.40 41.89 11.19
N PHE A 361 7.64 42.36 11.12
CA PHE A 361 8.84 41.53 10.99
C PHE A 361 9.81 41.83 12.14
N ASN A 362 10.19 40.81 12.91
CA ASN A 362 11.02 40.97 14.12
C ASN A 362 10.50 42.05 15.11
N GLY A 363 9.17 42.18 15.23
CA GLY A 363 8.51 43.14 16.12
C GLY A 363 8.34 44.56 15.54
N GLU A 364 8.85 44.84 14.34
CA GLU A 364 8.72 46.14 13.67
C GLU A 364 7.71 46.09 12.52
N ASP A 365 6.79 47.07 12.45
CA ASP A 365 5.79 47.15 11.38
C ASP A 365 6.38 47.79 10.12
N LEU A 366 6.65 46.96 9.11
CA LEU A 366 7.29 47.35 7.87
C LEU A 366 6.45 48.34 7.06
N VAL A 367 5.12 48.34 7.19
CA VAL A 367 4.25 49.25 6.41
C VAL A 367 4.42 50.70 6.84
N LYS A 368 4.73 50.93 8.13
CA LYS A 368 4.93 52.27 8.69
C LYS A 368 6.30 52.87 8.38
N LEU A 369 7.22 52.07 7.82
CA LEU A 369 8.57 52.53 7.54
C LEU A 369 8.66 53.40 6.29
N PRO A 370 9.43 54.51 6.33
CA PRO A 370 9.83 55.23 5.14
C PRO A 370 10.59 54.33 4.14
N PRO A 371 10.52 54.60 2.82
CA PRO A 371 11.24 53.81 1.80
C PRO A 371 12.75 53.68 2.04
N ASN A 372 13.39 54.70 2.63
CA ASN A 372 14.83 54.68 2.93
C ASN A 372 15.18 53.67 4.03
N ASP A 373 14.34 53.57 5.06
CA ASP A 373 14.58 52.68 6.20
C ASP A 373 14.33 51.21 5.85
N MET A 374 13.54 50.94 4.81
CA MET A 374 13.38 49.59 4.26
C MET A 374 14.69 49.01 3.73
N ARG A 375 15.70 49.83 3.39
CA ARG A 375 16.97 49.36 2.82
C ARG A 375 17.69 48.38 3.75
N ARG A 376 17.61 48.55 5.08
CA ARG A 376 18.22 47.64 6.07
C ARG A 376 17.53 46.28 6.17
N TYR A 377 16.27 46.20 5.72
CA TYR A 377 15.47 44.98 5.70
C TYR A 377 15.58 44.23 4.37
N ARG A 378 15.95 44.91 3.28
CA ARG A 378 16.13 44.28 1.95
C ARG A 378 17.17 43.15 1.96
N SER A 379 18.25 43.25 2.74
CA SER A 379 19.22 42.16 2.87
C SER A 379 18.69 40.95 3.64
N LYS A 380 17.72 41.16 4.54
CA LYS A 380 17.12 40.13 5.40
C LYS A 380 15.91 39.42 4.76
N LEU A 381 15.27 40.07 3.79
CA LEU A 381 14.02 39.67 3.15
C LEU A 381 14.26 39.49 1.64
N GLN A 382 14.26 38.25 1.16
CA GLN A 382 14.62 37.92 -0.22
C GLN A 382 13.50 37.18 -0.96
N ILE A 383 13.60 37.11 -2.29
CA ILE A 383 12.64 36.42 -3.15
C ILE A 383 13.34 35.60 -4.23
N VAL A 384 12.82 34.41 -4.48
CA VAL A 384 13.10 33.61 -5.67
C VAL A 384 11.86 33.65 -6.54
N PHE A 385 11.98 34.25 -7.73
CA PHE A 385 10.88 34.43 -8.67
C PHE A 385 10.55 33.13 -9.43
N GLN A 386 9.33 33.09 -9.97
CA GLN A 386 8.77 31.96 -10.72
C GLN A 386 9.57 31.58 -11.97
N ASP A 387 9.96 32.57 -12.80
CA ASP A 387 10.73 32.32 -14.02
C ASP A 387 12.22 32.68 -13.82
N PRO A 388 13.13 31.68 -13.85
CA PRO A 388 14.56 31.93 -13.68
C PRO A 388 15.20 32.69 -14.85
N PHE A 389 14.60 32.67 -16.03
CA PHE A 389 15.13 33.36 -17.22
C PHE A 389 14.87 34.86 -17.16
N ASP A 390 13.71 35.25 -16.65
CA ASP A 390 13.32 36.66 -16.50
C ASP A 390 13.92 37.32 -15.26
N SER A 391 14.28 36.54 -14.23
CA SER A 391 14.82 37.07 -12.97
C SER A 391 16.32 37.38 -12.99
N LEU A 392 17.06 36.83 -13.96
CA LEU A 392 18.51 36.96 -14.09
C LEU A 392 18.87 37.83 -15.29
N ASN A 393 19.83 38.76 -15.13
CA ASN A 393 20.28 39.57 -16.25
C ASN A 393 21.09 38.71 -17.24
N PRO A 394 20.60 38.46 -18.48
CA PRO A 394 21.23 37.51 -19.39
C PRO A 394 22.57 38.01 -19.98
N ARG A 395 22.92 39.28 -19.74
CA ARG A 395 24.16 39.90 -20.22
C ARG A 395 25.31 39.77 -19.22
N TRP A 396 25.02 39.54 -17.94
CA TRP A 396 26.01 39.46 -16.87
C TRP A 396 26.53 38.04 -16.69
N THR A 397 27.74 37.92 -16.12
CA THR A 397 28.28 36.63 -15.69
C THR A 397 27.60 36.18 -14.41
N ILE A 398 27.61 34.87 -14.12
CA ILE A 398 27.05 34.33 -12.88
C ILE A 398 27.72 34.95 -11.65
N ARG A 399 29.04 35.14 -11.69
CA ARG A 399 29.80 35.86 -10.64
C ARG A 399 29.24 37.26 -10.39
N ARG A 400 28.99 38.03 -11.45
CA ARG A 400 28.41 39.38 -11.35
C ARG A 400 26.99 39.36 -10.78
N ILE A 401 26.19 38.36 -11.15
CA ILE A 401 24.83 38.17 -10.63
C ILE A 401 24.85 37.88 -9.13
N LEU A 402 25.79 37.06 -8.65
CA LEU A 402 25.91 36.72 -7.22
C LEU A 402 26.52 37.84 -6.37
N THR A 403 27.39 38.68 -6.95
CA THR A 403 27.99 39.80 -6.22
C THR A 403 27.14 41.08 -6.22
N GLU A 404 26.17 41.21 -7.13
CA GLU A 404 25.28 42.39 -7.18
C GLU A 404 24.55 42.67 -5.85
N PRO A 405 23.92 41.70 -5.16
CA PRO A 405 23.28 41.98 -3.86
C PRO A 405 24.29 42.46 -2.81
N LEU A 406 25.52 41.94 -2.84
CA LEU A 406 26.59 42.34 -1.93
C LEU A 406 27.05 43.78 -2.19
N ASP A 407 27.09 44.23 -3.44
CA ASP A 407 27.40 45.63 -3.78
C ASP A 407 26.40 46.62 -3.19
N LEU A 408 25.16 46.20 -2.99
CA LEU A 408 24.08 47.07 -2.51
C LEU A 408 23.93 47.08 -0.98
N HIS A 409 24.32 45.97 -0.34
CA HIS A 409 23.97 45.66 1.05
C HIS A 409 25.15 45.30 1.96
N SER A 410 26.39 45.23 1.45
CA SER A 410 27.56 44.97 2.28
C SER A 410 28.76 45.84 1.91
N ASP A 411 29.65 46.03 2.88
CA ASP A 411 30.91 46.77 2.73
C ASP A 411 32.10 45.83 2.44
N LEU A 412 31.82 44.61 1.96
CA LEU A 412 32.85 43.61 1.64
C LEU A 412 33.79 44.10 0.54
N SER A 413 35.07 43.75 0.65
CA SER A 413 36.05 44.01 -0.41
C SER A 413 35.70 43.21 -1.68
N THR A 414 36.19 43.65 -2.85
CA THR A 414 35.99 42.90 -4.11
C THR A 414 36.49 41.46 -4.02
N ALA A 415 37.58 41.22 -3.28
CA ALA A 415 38.12 39.88 -3.05
C ALA A 415 37.17 39.03 -2.20
N ASP A 416 36.63 39.58 -1.11
CA ASP A 416 35.69 38.88 -0.22
C ASP A 416 34.35 38.61 -0.92
N LYS A 417 33.88 39.52 -1.77
CA LYS A 417 32.68 39.32 -2.61
C LYS A 417 32.87 38.16 -3.59
N ASN A 418 34.03 38.07 -4.23
CA ASN A 418 34.34 36.97 -5.13
C ASN A 418 34.43 35.63 -4.38
N LYS A 419 35.06 35.62 -3.21
CA LYS A 419 35.09 34.45 -2.33
C LYS A 419 33.67 34.02 -1.92
N ARG A 420 32.82 34.98 -1.55
CA ARG A 420 31.41 34.70 -1.23
C ARG A 420 30.65 34.12 -2.42
N ALA A 421 30.90 34.61 -3.64
CA ALA A 421 30.27 34.04 -4.84
C ALA A 421 30.68 32.58 -5.09
N GLU A 422 31.92 32.20 -4.77
CA GLU A 422 32.37 30.81 -4.83
C GLU A 422 31.67 29.94 -3.78
N GLU A 423 31.59 30.40 -2.53
CA GLU A 423 30.86 29.72 -1.46
C GLU A 423 29.39 29.49 -1.82
N LEU A 424 28.73 30.48 -2.43
CA LEU A 424 27.32 30.39 -2.82
C LEU A 424 27.08 29.37 -3.93
N ILE A 425 28.01 29.24 -4.88
CA ILE A 425 27.94 28.24 -5.96
C ILE A 425 28.11 26.83 -5.40
N ASP A 426 29.07 26.65 -4.50
CA ASP A 426 29.28 25.37 -3.82
C ASP A 426 28.04 24.98 -2.99
N LEU A 427 27.45 25.95 -2.27
CA LEU A 427 26.29 25.75 -1.40
C LEU A 427 25.03 25.28 -2.17
N VAL A 428 24.93 25.59 -3.47
CA VAL A 428 23.83 25.13 -4.34
C VAL A 428 24.23 23.96 -5.23
N ASP A 429 25.33 23.27 -4.93
CA ASP A 429 25.87 22.10 -5.63
C ASP A 429 26.13 22.36 -7.12
N LEU A 430 26.71 23.51 -7.46
CA LEU A 430 27.09 23.85 -8.83
C LEU A 430 28.62 23.93 -8.99
N ASP A 431 29.10 23.64 -10.20
CA ASP A 431 30.53 23.70 -10.50
C ASP A 431 31.02 25.15 -10.62
N ARG A 432 32.16 25.46 -9.98
CA ARG A 432 32.74 26.81 -9.96
C ARG A 432 33.08 27.36 -11.35
N SER A 433 33.29 26.50 -12.36
CA SER A 433 33.50 26.92 -13.76
C SER A 433 32.30 27.67 -14.36
N LEU A 434 31.12 27.60 -13.73
CA LEU A 434 29.94 28.36 -14.14
C LEU A 434 30.02 29.85 -13.79
N LEU A 435 30.85 30.25 -12.82
CA LEU A 435 30.94 31.63 -12.33
C LEU A 435 31.22 32.63 -13.45
N ASP A 436 32.08 32.26 -14.40
CA ASP A 436 32.49 33.15 -15.48
C ASP A 436 31.65 32.98 -16.76
N ARG A 437 30.65 32.10 -16.74
CA ARG A 437 29.66 31.95 -17.82
C ARG A 437 28.50 32.92 -17.67
N LYS A 438 27.72 33.08 -18.74
CA LYS A 438 26.46 33.84 -18.76
C LYS A 438 25.27 32.88 -18.63
N PRO A 439 24.08 33.34 -18.15
CA PRO A 439 22.88 32.51 -18.04
C PRO A 439 22.46 31.82 -19.34
N ARG A 440 22.73 32.44 -20.50
CA ARG A 440 22.38 31.90 -21.82
C ARG A 440 23.07 30.56 -22.07
N GLY A 441 22.27 29.51 -22.29
CA GLY A 441 22.75 28.16 -22.56
C GLY A 441 22.82 27.25 -21.32
N LEU A 442 22.46 27.74 -20.13
CA LEU A 442 22.28 26.90 -18.94
C LEU A 442 20.86 26.29 -18.90
N GLY A 443 20.76 25.09 -18.33
CA GLY A 443 19.46 24.45 -18.08
C GLY A 443 18.68 25.13 -16.95
N ALA A 444 17.35 25.04 -16.98
CA ALA A 444 16.46 25.68 -16.00
C ALA A 444 16.79 25.31 -14.55
N GLY A 445 17.20 24.06 -14.27
CA GLY A 445 17.61 23.64 -12.92
C GLY A 445 18.86 24.34 -12.40
N ALA A 446 19.87 24.54 -13.25
CA ALA A 446 21.07 25.28 -12.87
C ALA A 446 20.75 26.77 -12.65
N LEU A 447 19.92 27.36 -13.52
CA LEU A 447 19.47 28.75 -13.37
C LEU A 447 18.65 28.96 -12.09
N GLN A 448 17.81 28.00 -11.71
CA GLN A 448 17.04 28.08 -10.47
C GLN A 448 17.94 28.01 -9.22
N ARG A 449 18.94 27.11 -9.23
CA ARG A 449 19.96 27.04 -8.18
C ARG A 449 20.76 28.33 -8.07
N ILE A 450 21.09 28.97 -9.20
CA ILE A 450 21.73 30.29 -9.24
C ILE A 450 20.83 31.38 -8.64
N ASN A 451 19.53 31.36 -8.91
CA ASN A 451 18.57 32.29 -8.29
C ASN A 451 18.50 32.12 -6.77
N ILE A 452 18.51 30.88 -6.28
CA ILE A 452 18.58 30.59 -4.83
C ILE A 452 19.90 31.11 -4.26
N ALA A 453 21.04 30.81 -4.90
CA ALA A 453 22.34 31.32 -4.50
C ALA A 453 22.37 32.87 -4.43
N ARG A 454 21.76 33.54 -5.40
CA ARG A 454 21.63 35.00 -5.40
C ARG A 454 20.81 35.50 -4.20
N ALA A 455 19.69 34.86 -3.89
CA ALA A 455 18.87 35.20 -2.71
C ALA A 455 19.64 34.98 -1.39
N LEU A 456 20.51 33.97 -1.33
CA LEU A 456 21.33 33.65 -0.15
C LEU A 456 22.53 34.60 0.04
N ALA A 457 22.86 35.44 -0.95
CA ALA A 457 24.09 36.22 -0.94
C ALA A 457 24.24 37.08 0.33
N CYS A 458 23.16 37.68 0.80
CA CYS A 458 23.15 38.58 1.96
C CYS A 458 22.80 37.90 3.30
N ASN A 459 22.81 36.57 3.39
CA ASN A 459 22.41 35.81 4.59
C ASN A 459 21.01 36.19 5.10
N PRO A 460 19.94 35.98 4.30
CA PRO A 460 18.59 36.38 4.67
C PRO A 460 18.04 35.59 5.86
N GLU A 461 17.10 36.19 6.60
CA GLU A 461 16.34 35.49 7.64
C GLU A 461 15.03 34.89 7.07
N PHE A 462 14.50 35.48 5.99
CA PHE A 462 13.25 35.06 5.36
C PHE A 462 13.34 35.14 3.82
N ILE A 463 12.88 34.08 3.15
CA ILE A 463 12.82 34.02 1.68
C ILE A 463 11.40 33.65 1.23
N VAL A 464 10.87 34.44 0.29
CA VAL A 464 9.66 34.07 -0.47
C VAL A 464 10.08 33.24 -1.68
N LEU A 465 9.58 32.01 -1.74
CA LEU A 465 9.80 31.08 -2.84
C LEU A 465 8.54 31.07 -3.71
N ASP A 466 8.53 31.84 -4.79
CA ASP A 466 7.38 32.01 -5.69
C ASP A 466 7.40 30.98 -6.82
N GLU A 467 6.73 29.85 -6.63
CA GLU A 467 6.68 28.71 -7.56
C GLU A 467 8.05 28.23 -8.09
N PRO A 468 9.05 27.98 -7.21
CA PRO A 468 10.43 27.75 -7.63
C PRO A 468 10.65 26.42 -8.37
N THR A 469 9.64 25.56 -8.46
CA THR A 469 9.71 24.20 -9.01
C THR A 469 8.98 24.03 -10.35
N SER A 470 8.29 25.07 -10.82
CA SER A 470 7.33 25.02 -11.93
C SER A 470 7.97 24.67 -13.29
N VAL A 471 9.15 25.23 -13.58
CA VAL A 471 9.87 25.03 -14.86
C VAL A 471 10.81 23.82 -14.85
N LEU A 472 10.88 23.09 -13.72
CA LEU A 472 11.85 22.02 -13.52
C LEU A 472 11.32 20.64 -13.89
N SER A 473 12.19 19.84 -14.51
CA SER A 473 11.95 18.41 -14.71
C SER A 473 11.75 17.70 -13.36
N PRO A 474 11.04 16.55 -13.31
CA PRO A 474 10.79 15.83 -12.06
C PRO A 474 12.08 15.54 -11.27
N ARG A 475 13.16 15.14 -11.95
CA ARG A 475 14.48 14.87 -11.35
C ARG A 475 15.12 16.14 -10.79
N ALA A 476 15.10 17.25 -11.53
CA ALA A 476 15.66 18.52 -11.06
C ALA A 476 14.87 19.10 -9.88
N ARG A 477 13.55 18.85 -9.84
CA ARG A 477 12.65 19.27 -8.74
C ARG A 477 13.02 18.63 -7.41
N VAL A 478 13.32 17.32 -7.39
CA VAL A 478 13.72 16.60 -6.16
C VAL A 478 15.00 17.20 -5.58
N GLY A 479 16.05 17.31 -6.39
CA GLY A 479 17.31 17.89 -5.92
C GLY A 479 17.18 19.35 -5.46
N LEU A 480 16.21 20.11 -5.98
CA LEU A 480 15.91 21.45 -5.48
C LEU A 480 15.24 21.42 -4.09
N ILE A 481 14.29 20.51 -3.87
CA ILE A 481 13.62 20.36 -2.57
C ILE A 481 14.62 19.94 -1.49
N GLU A 482 15.46 18.95 -1.77
CA GLU A 482 16.53 18.51 -0.86
C GLU A 482 17.48 19.66 -0.52
N LEU A 483 17.88 20.44 -1.53
CA LEU A 483 18.67 21.65 -1.34
C LEU A 483 17.97 22.64 -0.40
N LEU A 484 16.68 22.93 -0.61
CA LEU A 484 15.93 23.87 0.23
C LEU A 484 15.80 23.40 1.68
N VAL A 485 15.56 22.11 1.91
CA VAL A 485 15.52 21.51 3.25
C VAL A 485 16.89 21.60 3.93
N ARG A 486 17.97 21.25 3.21
CA ARG A 486 19.34 21.38 3.72
C ARG A 486 19.66 22.82 4.11
N LEU A 487 19.39 23.77 3.21
CA LEU A 487 19.61 25.19 3.46
C LEU A 487 18.82 25.70 4.66
N GLN A 488 17.58 25.23 4.85
CA GLN A 488 16.78 25.58 6.01
C GLN A 488 17.47 25.16 7.30
N LYS A 489 17.94 23.90 7.34
CA LYS A 489 18.56 23.29 8.51
C LYS A 489 19.92 23.91 8.84
N GLU A 490 20.74 24.15 7.83
CA GLU A 490 22.09 24.69 7.99
C GLU A 490 22.10 26.19 8.32
N LEU A 491 21.16 26.96 7.76
CA LEU A 491 21.18 28.42 7.84
C LEU A 491 20.06 29.01 8.72
N GLY A 492 19.11 28.20 9.18
CA GLY A 492 17.98 28.65 10.01
C GLY A 492 17.01 29.59 9.28
N ILE A 493 16.95 29.52 7.95
CA ILE A 493 16.11 30.39 7.11
C ILE A 493 14.64 29.99 7.22
N SER A 494 13.75 30.98 7.22
CA SER A 494 12.31 30.75 7.19
C SER A 494 11.77 30.98 5.77
N TYR A 495 10.81 30.17 5.34
CA TYR A 495 10.30 30.20 3.97
C TYR A 495 8.80 30.48 3.92
N LEU A 496 8.38 31.36 3.01
CA LEU A 496 7.03 31.31 2.44
C LEU A 496 7.12 30.58 1.11
N PHE A 497 6.58 29.36 1.06
CA PHE A 497 6.59 28.52 -0.13
C PHE A 497 5.27 28.64 -0.88
N ILE A 498 5.27 29.41 -1.97
CA ILE A 498 4.11 29.55 -2.86
C ILE A 498 4.20 28.45 -3.91
N SER A 499 3.19 27.58 -3.96
CA SER A 499 3.14 26.50 -4.92
C SER A 499 1.71 26.06 -5.20
N HIS A 500 1.47 25.58 -6.42
CA HIS A 500 0.27 24.81 -6.77
C HIS A 500 0.51 23.28 -6.68
N ASP A 501 1.77 22.84 -6.54
CA ASP A 501 2.13 21.43 -6.37
C ASP A 501 1.98 21.02 -4.90
N LEU A 502 0.80 20.49 -4.56
CA LEU A 502 0.46 20.01 -3.23
C LEU A 502 1.35 18.85 -2.77
N THR A 503 1.90 18.06 -3.70
CA THR A 503 2.88 17.03 -3.36
C THR A 503 4.13 17.66 -2.75
N THR A 504 4.68 18.69 -3.37
CA THR A 504 5.87 19.39 -2.85
C THR A 504 5.57 20.11 -1.53
N VAL A 505 4.39 20.72 -1.40
CA VAL A 505 3.96 21.40 -0.17
C VAL A 505 3.93 20.43 1.01
N ARG A 506 3.40 19.22 0.80
CA ARG A 506 3.36 18.17 1.83
C ARG A 506 4.75 17.78 2.36
N TYR A 507 5.80 17.93 1.55
CA TYR A 507 7.16 17.53 1.92
C TYR A 507 8.03 18.64 2.51
N LEU A 508 7.85 19.88 2.05
CA LEU A 508 8.72 21.00 2.42
C LEU A 508 8.15 21.89 3.53
N CYS A 509 6.83 21.90 3.70
CA CYS A 509 6.16 22.85 4.60
C CYS A 509 5.90 22.25 5.99
N HIS A 510 5.87 23.12 6.99
CA HIS A 510 5.44 22.78 8.36
C HIS A 510 3.93 23.06 8.52
N LYS A 511 3.50 24.22 8.00
CA LYS A 511 2.10 24.67 7.95
C LYS A 511 1.65 24.98 6.53
N VAL A 512 0.35 24.99 6.31
CA VAL A 512 -0.27 25.32 5.03
C VAL A 512 -1.41 26.29 5.24
N SER A 513 -1.44 27.35 4.43
CA SER A 513 -2.57 28.25 4.28
C SER A 513 -3.15 28.13 2.88
N VAL A 514 -4.44 27.83 2.79
CA VAL A 514 -5.19 27.68 1.55
C VAL A 514 -5.84 29.03 1.23
N MET A 515 -5.61 29.53 0.01
CA MET A 515 -6.07 30.84 -0.46
C MET A 515 -7.08 30.69 -1.60
N TYR A 516 -8.21 31.38 -1.49
CA TYR A 516 -9.24 31.47 -2.51
C TYR A 516 -9.69 32.92 -2.71
N LEU A 517 -9.62 33.40 -3.95
CA LEU A 517 -10.07 34.73 -4.39
C LEU A 517 -9.67 35.89 -3.43
N GLY A 518 -8.38 35.97 -3.09
CA GLY A 518 -7.85 37.03 -2.23
C GLY A 518 -7.87 36.72 -0.74
N GLN A 519 -8.59 35.69 -0.27
CA GLN A 519 -8.76 35.39 1.17
C GLN A 519 -8.08 34.07 1.57
N ILE A 520 -7.55 34.01 2.80
CA ILE A 520 -7.20 32.73 3.44
C ILE A 520 -8.49 32.07 3.90
N VAL A 521 -8.74 30.86 3.41
CA VAL A 521 -9.95 30.09 3.71
C VAL A 521 -9.74 28.98 4.73
N GLU A 522 -8.49 28.51 4.86
CA GLU A 522 -8.11 27.50 5.84
C GLU A 522 -6.61 27.60 6.13
N THR A 523 -6.21 27.41 7.37
CA THR A 523 -4.80 27.36 7.78
C THR A 523 -4.60 26.35 8.90
N GLY A 524 -3.49 25.61 8.88
CA GLY A 524 -3.17 24.57 9.87
C GLY A 524 -1.82 23.92 9.59
N THR A 525 -1.48 22.87 10.35
CA THR A 525 -0.31 22.04 10.01
C THR A 525 -0.54 21.32 8.69
N VAL A 526 0.54 20.93 7.99
CA VAL A 526 0.43 20.09 6.78
C VAL A 526 -0.46 18.87 7.04
N GLU A 527 -0.24 18.18 8.16
CA GLU A 527 -1.03 17.01 8.53
C GLU A 527 -2.52 17.34 8.67
N GLN A 528 -2.88 18.42 9.38
CA GLN A 528 -4.27 18.82 9.56
C GLN A 528 -4.97 19.14 8.25
N VAL A 529 -4.36 19.98 7.41
CA VAL A 529 -4.98 20.43 6.15
C VAL A 529 -5.06 19.30 5.14
N PHE A 530 -4.03 18.45 5.02
CA PHE A 530 -4.05 17.33 4.06
C PHE A 530 -4.93 16.16 4.51
N SER A 531 -4.99 15.84 5.80
CA SER A 531 -5.73 14.67 6.31
C SER A 531 -7.17 14.96 6.73
N ARG A 532 -7.44 16.19 7.20
CA ARG A 532 -8.75 16.65 7.69
C ARG A 532 -9.09 18.04 7.16
N PRO A 533 -9.15 18.27 5.83
CA PRO A 533 -9.54 19.58 5.29
C PRO A 533 -10.98 19.94 5.70
N ARG A 534 -11.14 21.11 6.31
CA ARG A 534 -12.41 21.60 6.87
C ARG A 534 -13.19 22.47 5.89
N HIS A 535 -12.51 23.26 5.07
CA HIS A 535 -13.17 24.17 4.14
C HIS A 535 -13.55 23.47 2.83
N PRO A 536 -14.80 23.57 2.32
CA PRO A 536 -15.22 22.89 1.09
C PRO A 536 -14.30 23.11 -0.13
N TYR A 537 -13.67 24.28 -0.24
CA TYR A 537 -12.66 24.52 -1.28
C TYR A 537 -11.34 23.77 -1.03
N SER A 538 -10.83 23.70 0.20
CA SER A 538 -9.64 22.88 0.51
C SER A 538 -9.89 21.41 0.22
N GLN A 539 -11.10 20.95 0.54
CA GLN A 539 -11.58 19.60 0.24
C GLN A 539 -11.53 19.33 -1.27
N ALA A 540 -12.14 20.22 -2.07
CA ALA A 540 -12.13 20.10 -3.52
C ALA A 540 -10.71 20.18 -4.11
N LEU A 541 -9.87 21.10 -3.63
CA LEU A 541 -8.49 21.28 -4.06
C LEU A 541 -7.66 20.01 -3.82
N LEU A 542 -7.76 19.41 -2.63
CA LEU A 542 -7.05 18.17 -2.29
C LEU A 542 -7.64 16.95 -3.02
N SER A 543 -8.96 16.92 -3.23
CA SER A 543 -9.62 15.87 -4.01
C SER A 543 -9.11 15.81 -5.45
N ALA A 544 -8.88 16.98 -6.04
CA ALA A 544 -8.47 17.12 -7.43
C ALA A 544 -7.00 16.81 -7.64
N HIS A 545 -6.20 16.83 -6.57
CA HIS A 545 -4.79 16.49 -6.64
C HIS A 545 -4.57 14.99 -6.87
N LEU A 546 -3.86 14.66 -7.94
CA LEU A 546 -3.64 13.27 -8.37
C LEU A 546 -2.37 12.72 -7.72
N PHE A 547 -2.52 12.02 -6.58
CA PHE A 547 -1.40 11.30 -5.99
C PHE A 547 -1.01 10.10 -6.87
N PRO A 548 0.29 9.83 -7.07
CA PRO A 548 0.80 8.70 -7.86
C PRO A 548 0.65 7.36 -7.12
N ASP A 549 -0.59 6.96 -6.83
CA ASP A 549 -0.96 5.71 -6.16
C ASP A 549 -2.02 4.95 -7.00
N PRO A 550 -1.66 3.83 -7.64
CA PRO A 550 -2.58 3.07 -8.47
C PRO A 550 -3.48 2.10 -7.67
N THR A 551 -3.31 2.02 -6.35
CA THR A 551 -4.20 1.24 -5.46
C THR A 551 -5.43 2.03 -5.01
N ASP A 552 -5.37 3.36 -5.15
CA ASP A 552 -6.38 4.30 -4.68
C ASP A 552 -6.81 5.27 -5.82
N ARG A 553 -7.08 4.69 -7.01
CA ARG A 553 -7.33 5.44 -8.26
C ARG A 553 -8.54 6.36 -8.13
N ARG A 554 -8.45 7.55 -8.70
CA ARG A 554 -9.55 8.50 -8.80
C ARG A 554 -10.75 7.94 -9.55
N VAL A 555 -10.52 7.24 -10.67
CA VAL A 555 -11.59 6.65 -11.49
C VAL A 555 -12.33 5.50 -10.79
N ASP A 556 -11.73 4.91 -9.75
CA ASP A 556 -12.34 3.83 -8.97
C ASP A 556 -13.25 4.37 -7.83
N LYS A 557 -13.41 5.70 -7.69
CA LYS A 557 -14.09 6.36 -6.56
C LYS A 557 -15.29 7.20 -6.99
N VAL A 558 -16.31 7.23 -6.13
CA VAL A 558 -17.34 8.27 -6.17
C VAL A 558 -16.77 9.54 -5.55
N ILE A 559 -16.60 10.59 -6.35
CA ILE A 559 -15.98 11.86 -5.93
C ILE A 559 -17.03 12.77 -5.28
N PRO A 560 -17.01 12.98 -3.95
CA PRO A 560 -18.14 13.63 -3.26
C PRO A 560 -18.22 15.16 -3.38
N ALA A 561 -17.23 15.82 -3.98
CA ALA A 561 -17.06 17.28 -3.87
C ALA A 561 -16.50 17.93 -5.14
N ALA A 562 -17.17 17.78 -6.28
CA ALA A 562 -16.89 18.65 -7.43
C ALA A 562 -17.41 20.06 -7.12
N LEU A 563 -16.53 21.06 -7.18
CA LEU A 563 -16.95 22.46 -7.23
C LEU A 563 -17.50 22.74 -8.63
N GLU A 564 -18.80 22.97 -8.73
CA GLU A 564 -19.43 23.32 -10.00
C GLU A 564 -19.39 24.85 -10.23
N GLY A 565 -19.24 25.27 -11.48
CA GLY A 565 -19.16 26.67 -11.87
C GLY A 565 -17.75 27.29 -11.77
N GLU A 566 -17.55 28.45 -12.41
CA GLU A 566 -16.26 29.16 -12.39
C GLU A 566 -16.07 30.03 -11.14
N ILE A 567 -14.81 30.39 -10.90
CA ILE A 567 -14.38 31.38 -9.93
C ILE A 567 -15.05 32.74 -10.21
N PRO A 568 -15.69 33.38 -9.21
CA PRO A 568 -16.24 34.72 -9.35
C PRO A 568 -15.19 35.75 -9.79
N SER A 569 -15.63 36.81 -10.47
CA SER A 569 -14.72 37.89 -10.88
C SER A 569 -14.14 38.60 -9.65
N PRO A 570 -12.81 38.81 -9.57
CA PRO A 570 -12.21 39.61 -8.50
C PRO A 570 -12.52 41.12 -8.60
N ILE A 571 -13.32 41.51 -9.60
CA ILE A 571 -13.84 42.88 -9.78
C ILE A 571 -15.19 43.05 -9.06
N ASP A 572 -16.07 42.06 -9.18
CA ASP A 572 -17.44 42.09 -8.65
C ASP A 572 -17.57 40.96 -7.61
N LEU A 573 -16.97 41.17 -6.43
CA LEU A 573 -16.89 40.17 -5.36
C LEU A 573 -18.25 39.93 -4.68
N PRO A 574 -18.54 38.69 -4.21
CA PRO A 574 -19.74 38.41 -3.44
C PRO A 574 -19.80 39.19 -2.11
N ASN A 575 -21.02 39.56 -1.69
CA ASN A 575 -21.24 40.27 -0.41
C ASN A 575 -21.01 39.40 0.83
N GLY A 576 -21.18 38.07 0.71
CA GLY A 576 -20.93 37.09 1.79
C GLY A 576 -19.71 36.20 1.50
N CYS A 577 -19.94 34.89 1.41
CA CYS A 577 -18.95 33.89 1.07
C CYS A 577 -18.49 33.98 -0.37
N TYR A 578 -17.17 34.05 -0.59
CA TYR A 578 -16.62 34.08 -1.95
C TYR A 578 -16.80 32.76 -2.69
N LEU A 579 -16.99 31.65 -1.97
CA LEU A 579 -17.28 30.33 -2.54
C LEU A 579 -18.79 30.08 -2.75
N ALA A 580 -19.70 30.97 -2.33
CA ALA A 580 -21.15 30.68 -2.31
C ALA A 580 -21.71 30.18 -3.65
N SER A 581 -21.20 30.67 -4.78
CA SER A 581 -21.66 30.29 -6.11
C SER A 581 -21.19 28.91 -6.58
N ARG A 582 -20.16 28.33 -5.94
CA ARG A 582 -19.56 27.03 -6.28
C ARG A 582 -19.69 25.99 -5.15
N CYS A 583 -20.18 26.40 -3.98
CA CYS A 583 -20.18 25.56 -2.79
C CYS A 583 -21.42 24.64 -2.76
N PRO A 584 -21.24 23.30 -2.69
CA PRO A 584 -22.36 22.36 -2.54
C PRO A 584 -23.02 22.44 -1.16
N HIS A 585 -22.45 23.19 -0.22
CA HIS A 585 -22.90 23.33 1.17
C HIS A 585 -23.36 24.75 1.51
N VAL A 586 -23.77 25.53 0.51
CA VAL A 586 -24.22 26.92 0.69
C VAL A 586 -25.45 27.00 1.61
N VAL A 587 -25.44 27.96 2.53
CA VAL A 587 -26.58 28.34 3.39
C VAL A 587 -26.91 29.82 3.19
N ASP A 588 -28.06 30.29 3.66
CA ASP A 588 -28.49 31.68 3.44
C ASP A 588 -27.49 32.71 3.98
N ALA A 589 -26.89 32.45 5.15
CA ALA A 589 -25.84 33.29 5.72
C ALA A 589 -24.62 33.46 4.77
N CYS A 590 -24.30 32.44 3.96
CA CYS A 590 -23.21 32.53 2.98
C CYS A 590 -23.47 33.56 1.88
N ARG A 591 -24.71 33.98 1.62
CA ARG A 591 -25.01 34.92 0.52
C ARG A 591 -24.89 36.38 0.95
N THR A 592 -25.08 36.68 2.24
CA THR A 592 -25.25 38.05 2.74
C THR A 592 -24.28 38.44 3.86
N ILE A 593 -23.68 37.47 4.58
CA ILE A 593 -22.85 37.73 5.76
C ILE A 593 -21.39 37.30 5.48
N PRO A 594 -20.41 38.22 5.53
CA PRO A 594 -18.98 37.89 5.40
C PRO A 594 -18.49 36.97 6.53
N GLN A 595 -17.63 36.00 6.21
CA GLN A 595 -16.99 35.14 7.21
C GLN A 595 -15.70 35.73 7.79
N THR A 596 -15.40 35.35 9.02
CA THR A 596 -14.08 35.46 9.67
C THR A 596 -13.30 34.15 9.57
N LEU A 597 -11.99 34.21 9.78
CA LEU A 597 -11.13 33.03 9.88
C LEU A 597 -11.16 32.61 11.35
N ASP A 598 -11.88 31.54 11.68
CA ASP A 598 -12.19 31.16 13.06
C ASP A 598 -11.56 29.80 13.43
N PRO A 599 -11.16 29.59 14.70
CA PRO A 599 -10.55 28.33 15.13
C PRO A 599 -11.55 27.17 15.15
N VAL A 600 -11.10 25.99 14.73
CA VAL A 600 -11.90 24.75 14.69
C VAL A 600 -11.25 23.56 15.43
N GLY A 601 -10.26 23.85 16.28
CA GLY A 601 -9.55 22.88 17.14
C GLY A 601 -8.12 22.57 16.67
N GLY A 602 -7.24 22.22 17.61
CA GLY A 602 -5.86 21.81 17.32
C GLY A 602 -4.95 22.90 16.70
N GLY A 603 -5.35 24.17 16.74
CA GLY A 603 -4.63 25.27 16.08
C GLY A 603 -4.94 25.45 14.58
N GLN A 604 -5.95 24.73 14.06
CA GLN A 604 -6.48 24.91 12.70
C GLN A 604 -7.57 26.01 12.70
N GLU A 605 -7.55 26.89 11.71
CA GLU A 605 -8.55 27.95 11.52
C GLU A 605 -9.18 27.86 10.13
N VAL A 606 -10.47 28.20 10.03
CA VAL A 606 -11.26 28.05 8.81
C VAL A 606 -12.23 29.21 8.60
N ARG A 607 -12.44 29.61 7.35
CA ARG A 607 -13.36 30.68 6.94
C ARG A 607 -14.68 30.12 6.41
N CYS A 608 -15.43 29.38 7.23
CA CYS A 608 -16.69 28.75 6.80
C CYS A 608 -17.69 28.58 7.95
N TRP A 609 -18.91 29.10 7.78
CA TRP A 609 -20.00 29.00 8.76
C TRP A 609 -20.30 27.56 9.19
N ARG A 610 -20.47 26.66 8.21
CA ARG A 610 -20.78 25.25 8.49
C ARG A 610 -19.59 24.49 9.10
N ALA A 611 -18.35 24.85 8.75
CA ALA A 611 -17.18 24.19 9.31
C ALA A 611 -16.99 24.57 10.78
N VAL A 612 -17.24 25.84 11.13
CA VAL A 612 -17.23 26.34 12.51
C VAL A 612 -18.37 25.75 13.34
N ALA A 613 -19.55 25.57 12.75
CA ALA A 613 -20.70 24.92 13.42
C ALA A 613 -20.52 23.39 13.61
N GLY A 614 -19.49 22.78 13.03
CA GLY A 614 -19.28 21.31 13.05
C GLY A 614 -20.11 20.55 12.01
N ASP A 615 -20.83 21.26 11.15
CA ASP A 615 -21.79 20.73 10.17
C ASP A 615 -21.14 20.28 8.85
N VAL A 616 -19.94 20.77 8.50
CA VAL A 616 -19.14 20.20 7.42
C VAL A 616 -18.29 19.07 8.00
N THR A 617 -18.72 17.83 7.79
CA THR A 617 -17.87 16.66 8.01
C THR A 617 -16.64 16.78 7.10
N ALA A 618 -15.44 16.65 7.67
CA ALA A 618 -14.18 16.76 6.92
C ALA A 618 -14.18 15.82 5.70
N PHE A 619 -13.73 16.32 4.55
CA PHE A 619 -13.59 15.53 3.34
C PHE A 619 -12.55 14.44 3.54
N ALA A 620 -12.94 13.22 3.15
CA ALA A 620 -12.14 12.02 3.23
C ALA A 620 -11.42 11.76 1.89
N GLY A 621 -10.62 12.70 1.41
CA GLY A 621 -9.71 12.46 0.28
C GLY A 621 -8.31 12.91 0.64
N GLY A 622 -7.41 11.93 0.67
CA GLY A 622 -6.05 12.07 1.18
C GLY A 622 -5.96 11.76 2.67
N ALA A 623 -5.91 10.48 3.04
CA ALA A 623 -5.73 9.99 4.40
C ALA A 623 -6.77 10.49 5.44
N ARG A 624 -7.89 9.76 5.57
CA ARG A 624 -8.63 9.72 6.84
C ARG A 624 -7.68 9.29 7.95
N MET A 625 -7.12 10.25 8.67
CA MET A 625 -7.12 10.13 10.12
C MET A 625 -8.30 10.94 10.61
N SER A 626 -9.57 10.76 10.21
CA SER A 626 -10.61 10.81 11.26
C SER A 626 -10.19 9.80 12.33
N ASP A 627 -10.67 9.87 13.56
CA ASP A 627 -10.51 8.73 14.47
C ASP A 627 -11.23 7.56 13.80
N ASN A 628 -10.47 6.81 12.99
CA ASN A 628 -10.96 5.83 12.04
C ASN A 628 -10.97 4.55 12.86
N ILE A 629 -11.80 4.58 13.91
CA ILE A 629 -12.02 3.43 14.77
C ILE A 629 -12.50 2.34 13.82
N ASP A 630 -11.66 1.33 13.63
CA ASP A 630 -12.06 0.18 12.85
C ASP A 630 -13.10 -0.59 13.63
N ASP A 631 -13.91 -1.35 12.90
CA ASP A 631 -14.86 -2.22 13.55
C ASP A 631 -14.11 -3.28 14.35
N VAL A 632 -13.03 -3.80 13.75
CA VAL A 632 -12.17 -4.81 14.34
C VAL A 632 -10.71 -4.53 14.00
N VAL A 633 -9.84 -4.59 15.00
CA VAL A 633 -8.40 -4.75 14.81
C VAL A 633 -8.00 -6.17 15.18
N ILE A 634 -7.26 -6.84 14.29
CA ILE A 634 -6.74 -8.20 14.48
C ILE A 634 -5.23 -8.11 14.71
N VAL A 635 -4.72 -8.75 15.74
CA VAL A 635 -3.28 -8.82 16.03
C VAL A 635 -2.74 -10.19 15.64
N GLY A 636 -1.94 -10.24 14.58
CA GLY A 636 -1.34 -11.46 14.02
C GLY A 636 -2.02 -11.89 12.71
N ALA A 637 -1.22 -12.03 11.66
CA ALA A 637 -1.67 -12.42 10.32
C ALA A 637 -1.46 -13.91 10.01
N GLY A 638 -1.46 -14.74 11.05
CA GLY A 638 -1.36 -16.19 10.94
C GLY A 638 -2.66 -16.88 10.47
N ALA A 639 -2.74 -18.19 10.72
CA ALA A 639 -3.84 -19.04 10.22
C ALA A 639 -5.24 -18.56 10.64
N SER A 640 -5.46 -18.31 11.93
CA SER A 640 -6.73 -17.83 12.47
C SER A 640 -6.99 -16.38 12.11
N GLY A 641 -5.99 -15.50 12.25
CA GLY A 641 -6.10 -14.08 11.92
C GLY A 641 -6.54 -13.84 10.48
N ALA A 642 -6.00 -14.62 9.53
CA ALA A 642 -6.40 -14.57 8.13
C ALA A 642 -7.86 -15.03 7.91
N ALA A 643 -8.28 -16.11 8.61
CA ALA A 643 -9.65 -16.64 8.52
C ALA A 643 -10.68 -15.65 9.06
N VAL A 644 -10.41 -15.04 10.23
CA VAL A 644 -11.26 -13.98 10.79
C VAL A 644 -11.29 -12.77 9.89
N ALA A 645 -10.13 -12.28 9.43
CA ALA A 645 -10.04 -11.11 8.57
C ALA A 645 -10.88 -11.27 7.30
N TRP A 646 -10.75 -12.43 6.63
CA TRP A 646 -11.54 -12.74 5.45
C TRP A 646 -13.05 -12.79 5.75
N ARG A 647 -13.46 -13.51 6.79
CA ARG A 647 -14.88 -13.71 7.10
C ARG A 647 -15.57 -12.39 7.44
N LEU A 648 -14.93 -11.57 8.28
CA LEU A 648 -15.43 -10.26 8.70
C LEU A 648 -15.45 -9.24 7.55
N ALA A 649 -14.36 -9.15 6.77
CA ALA A 649 -14.30 -8.22 5.64
C ALA A 649 -15.35 -8.57 4.56
N ARG A 650 -15.54 -9.86 4.27
CA ARG A 650 -16.59 -10.35 3.36
C ARG A 650 -18.00 -10.00 3.86
N ALA A 651 -18.20 -9.88 5.16
CA ALA A 651 -19.46 -9.43 5.76
C ALA A 651 -19.64 -7.89 5.76
N GLY A 652 -18.67 -7.15 5.22
CA GLY A 652 -18.69 -5.69 5.08
C GLY A 652 -18.14 -4.92 6.29
N LEU A 653 -17.49 -5.59 7.25
CA LEU A 653 -16.86 -4.92 8.38
C LEU A 653 -15.52 -4.29 7.98
N LYS A 654 -15.23 -3.14 8.56
CA LYS A 654 -13.95 -2.45 8.44
C LYS A 654 -12.92 -3.10 9.35
N VAL A 655 -12.07 -3.95 8.77
CA VAL A 655 -11.08 -4.76 9.47
C VAL A 655 -9.67 -4.27 9.16
N THR A 656 -8.86 -4.05 10.19
CA THR A 656 -7.40 -3.93 10.05
C THR A 656 -6.71 -5.06 10.78
N CYS A 657 -5.72 -5.69 10.15
CA CYS A 657 -4.83 -6.64 10.79
C CYS A 657 -3.42 -6.05 10.91
N LEU A 658 -2.81 -6.19 12.08
CA LEU A 658 -1.43 -5.80 12.37
C LEU A 658 -0.56 -7.05 12.45
N GLU A 659 0.52 -7.08 11.68
CA GLU A 659 1.50 -8.17 11.63
C GLU A 659 2.90 -7.61 11.86
N GLN A 660 3.66 -8.22 12.76
CA GLN A 660 5.03 -7.77 13.08
C GLN A 660 6.04 -8.13 11.99
N GLY A 661 5.79 -9.19 11.23
CA GLY A 661 6.58 -9.61 10.08
C GLY A 661 6.12 -9.00 8.76
N ASP A 662 6.75 -9.44 7.67
CA ASP A 662 6.45 -9.04 6.30
C ASP A 662 5.85 -10.18 5.47
N TRP A 663 5.43 -9.89 4.25
CA TRP A 663 5.06 -10.90 3.27
C TRP A 663 6.25 -11.80 2.91
N VAL A 664 5.98 -13.08 2.73
CA VAL A 664 7.00 -14.03 2.28
C VAL A 664 7.24 -13.88 0.78
N ARG A 665 8.51 -13.74 0.41
CA ARG A 665 8.96 -13.69 -0.97
C ARG A 665 9.28 -15.09 -1.46
N TYR A 666 8.36 -15.71 -2.18
CA TYR A 666 8.49 -17.09 -2.67
C TYR A 666 9.60 -17.28 -3.71
N ASP A 667 10.09 -16.21 -4.32
CA ASP A 667 11.31 -16.22 -5.15
C ASP A 667 12.60 -16.34 -4.32
N GLU A 668 12.53 -16.10 -3.01
CA GLU A 668 13.68 -16.07 -2.09
C GLU A 668 13.66 -17.19 -1.04
N VAL A 669 12.59 -18.00 -0.98
CA VAL A 669 12.48 -19.08 0.02
C VAL A 669 13.52 -20.17 -0.22
N PRO A 670 14.02 -20.83 0.85
CA PRO A 670 15.12 -21.78 0.73
C PRO A 670 14.85 -22.93 -0.22
N SER A 671 13.61 -23.38 -0.36
CA SER A 671 13.25 -24.50 -1.24
C SER A 671 13.65 -24.32 -2.72
N PHE A 672 13.95 -23.10 -3.17
CA PHE A 672 14.51 -22.82 -4.51
C PHE A 672 16.05 -22.80 -4.58
N ARG A 673 16.73 -22.96 -3.44
CA ARG A 673 18.18 -22.88 -3.33
C ARG A 673 18.78 -24.27 -3.08
N THR A 674 20.04 -24.43 -3.46
CA THR A 674 20.78 -25.70 -3.26
C THR A 674 21.15 -25.97 -1.81
N ASP A 675 21.15 -24.95 -0.95
CA ASP A 675 21.51 -25.04 0.47
C ASP A 675 20.30 -25.13 1.42
N TRP A 676 19.12 -25.49 0.90
CA TRP A 676 17.86 -25.50 1.67
C TRP A 676 17.93 -26.36 2.95
N GLU A 677 18.64 -27.49 2.92
CA GLU A 677 18.81 -28.35 4.10
C GLU A 677 19.65 -27.68 5.21
N VAL A 678 20.55 -26.77 4.84
CA VAL A 678 21.33 -25.96 5.77
C VAL A 678 20.49 -24.81 6.30
N ALA A 679 19.69 -24.17 5.45
CA ALA A 679 18.77 -23.10 5.85
C ALA A 679 17.77 -23.59 6.91
N ARG A 680 17.25 -24.82 6.78
CA ARG A 680 16.40 -25.48 7.79
C ARG A 680 17.02 -25.50 9.19
N GLN A 681 18.34 -25.62 9.26
CA GLN A 681 19.09 -25.72 10.52
C GLN A 681 19.56 -24.36 11.06
N THR A 682 19.36 -23.29 10.29
CA THR A 682 19.92 -21.96 10.56
C THR A 682 18.87 -20.86 10.34
N SER A 683 18.91 -20.17 9.21
CA SER A 683 18.10 -18.98 8.90
C SER A 683 16.59 -19.24 8.78
N HIS A 684 16.18 -20.51 8.68
CA HIS A 684 14.79 -20.95 8.62
C HIS A 684 14.53 -22.04 9.67
N HIS A 685 15.27 -22.02 10.77
CA HIS A 685 14.99 -22.91 11.90
C HIS A 685 13.63 -22.55 12.54
N PRO A 686 12.83 -23.54 12.98
CA PRO A 686 11.52 -23.26 13.59
C PRO A 686 11.59 -22.52 14.93
N ASN A 687 12.63 -22.79 15.73
CA ASN A 687 12.88 -22.07 16.98
C ASN A 687 13.43 -20.65 16.68
N PRO A 688 12.73 -19.57 17.09
CA PRO A 688 13.17 -18.20 16.86
C PRO A 688 14.52 -17.88 17.51
N ASN A 689 14.90 -18.56 18.61
CA ASN A 689 16.18 -18.36 19.29
C ASN A 689 17.39 -18.80 18.44
N VAL A 690 17.17 -19.77 17.55
CA VAL A 690 18.19 -20.27 16.59
C VAL A 690 18.14 -19.45 15.31
N ARG A 691 16.93 -19.15 14.82
CA ARG A 691 16.73 -18.41 13.58
C ARG A 691 17.18 -16.94 13.67
N GLN A 692 16.94 -16.31 14.82
CA GLN A 692 17.34 -14.93 15.14
C GLN A 692 16.94 -13.89 14.08
N ASN A 693 15.78 -14.05 13.46
CA ASN A 693 15.28 -13.07 12.48
C ASN A 693 14.95 -11.75 13.20
N PRO A 694 15.33 -10.57 12.67
CA PRO A 694 15.01 -9.28 13.30
C PRO A 694 13.53 -9.00 13.59
N VAL A 695 12.62 -9.69 12.91
CA VAL A 695 11.16 -9.58 13.16
C VAL A 695 10.66 -10.56 14.23
N ASP A 696 11.49 -11.49 14.70
CA ASP A 696 11.14 -12.38 15.81
C ASP A 696 11.24 -11.68 17.17
N TYR A 697 10.69 -12.32 18.21
CA TYR A 697 11.06 -12.06 19.59
C TYR A 697 11.77 -13.32 20.14
N PRO A 698 12.81 -13.15 20.96
CA PRO A 698 13.43 -14.28 21.62
C PRO A 698 12.45 -14.89 22.64
N VAL A 699 12.64 -16.16 22.99
CA VAL A 699 11.82 -16.89 23.96
C VAL A 699 12.72 -17.45 25.04
N ASP A 700 12.43 -17.22 26.31
CA ASP A 700 13.12 -17.91 27.40
C ASP A 700 12.54 -19.33 27.51
N ASP A 701 13.22 -20.29 26.89
CA ASP A 701 12.82 -21.71 26.84
C ASP A 701 13.68 -22.60 27.76
N SER A 702 14.40 -21.98 28.71
CA SER A 702 15.37 -22.66 29.58
C SER A 702 14.76 -23.74 30.47
N GLU A 703 13.49 -23.56 30.87
CA GLU A 703 12.70 -24.49 31.69
C GLU A 703 11.69 -25.29 30.87
N ALA A 704 11.81 -25.29 29.54
CA ALA A 704 10.89 -26.00 28.67
C ALA A 704 11.51 -27.29 28.11
N ALA A 705 10.85 -28.42 28.38
CA ALA A 705 11.24 -29.73 27.85
C ALA A 705 11.09 -29.82 26.31
N ILE A 706 10.20 -29.02 25.73
CA ILE A 706 9.96 -28.91 24.29
C ILE A 706 10.25 -27.46 23.88
N LYS A 707 10.91 -27.26 22.74
CA LYS A 707 11.35 -25.95 22.25
C LYS A 707 10.29 -25.29 21.36
N PRO A 708 10.14 -23.95 21.43
CA PRO A 708 9.06 -23.24 20.76
C PRO A 708 9.18 -23.31 19.24
N PHE A 709 8.03 -23.31 18.57
CA PHE A 709 7.92 -23.20 17.12
C PHE A 709 7.02 -22.02 16.77
N LEU A 710 7.57 -21.01 16.12
CA LEU A 710 6.79 -19.90 15.59
C LEU A 710 7.48 -19.26 14.40
N TYR A 711 6.70 -18.64 13.52
CA TYR A 711 7.20 -17.88 12.37
C TYR A 711 6.42 -16.58 12.23
N ASN A 712 7.11 -15.44 12.29
CA ASN A 712 6.51 -14.11 12.25
C ASN A 712 6.58 -13.53 10.83
N ALA A 713 5.48 -13.65 10.10
CA ALA A 713 5.28 -13.17 8.73
C ALA A 713 3.78 -13.17 8.42
N VAL A 714 3.38 -12.54 7.32
CA VAL A 714 2.03 -12.75 6.77
C VAL A 714 1.87 -14.24 6.43
N GLY A 715 0.85 -14.89 6.99
CA GLY A 715 0.68 -16.36 6.94
C GLY A 715 1.14 -17.08 8.22
N GLY A 716 1.95 -16.45 9.06
CA GLY A 716 2.42 -16.97 10.34
C GLY A 716 3.15 -18.31 10.21
N SER A 717 3.00 -19.20 11.21
CA SER A 717 3.61 -20.54 11.17
C SER A 717 3.13 -21.42 10.00
N THR A 718 2.06 -21.07 9.27
CA THR A 718 1.71 -21.78 8.02
C THR A 718 2.69 -21.52 6.88
N ILE A 719 3.63 -20.60 7.06
CA ILE A 719 4.78 -20.48 6.15
C ILE A 719 5.75 -21.66 6.33
N LEU A 720 5.95 -22.11 7.57
CA LEU A 720 6.90 -23.15 7.95
C LEU A 720 6.13 -24.32 8.56
N TRP A 721 5.56 -25.19 7.72
CA TRP A 721 4.74 -26.32 8.20
C TRP A 721 4.64 -27.45 7.16
N GLY A 722 4.23 -28.63 7.63
CA GLY A 722 4.01 -29.82 6.80
C GLY A 722 2.64 -29.92 6.12
N ALA A 723 1.75 -28.95 6.36
CA ALA A 723 0.38 -28.91 5.83
C ALA A 723 -0.47 -30.16 6.14
N HIS A 724 -0.19 -30.87 7.24
CA HIS A 724 -1.06 -31.92 7.77
C HIS A 724 -2.34 -31.28 8.34
N PHE A 725 -3.51 -31.79 7.94
CA PHE A 725 -4.79 -31.11 8.13
C PHE A 725 -5.94 -32.01 8.68
N PRO A 726 -5.72 -32.79 9.76
CA PRO A 726 -6.75 -33.64 10.36
C PRO A 726 -7.77 -32.84 11.20
N ARG A 727 -9.03 -33.28 11.26
CA ARG A 727 -10.05 -32.68 12.14
C ARG A 727 -10.07 -33.38 13.50
N PHE A 728 -10.31 -32.64 14.59
CA PHE A 728 -10.57 -33.24 15.91
C PHE A 728 -11.78 -34.17 15.89
N ARG A 729 -11.84 -35.12 16.82
CA ARG A 729 -12.96 -36.04 16.99
C ARG A 729 -13.98 -35.51 18.00
N PRO A 730 -15.24 -35.97 17.96
CA PRO A 730 -16.25 -35.62 18.97
C PRO A 730 -15.87 -35.96 20.42
N SER A 731 -14.95 -36.91 20.65
CA SER A 731 -14.43 -37.23 21.98
C SER A 731 -13.47 -36.16 22.50
N ASP A 732 -12.73 -35.46 21.62
CA ASP A 732 -11.76 -34.43 21.99
C ASP A 732 -12.42 -33.19 22.62
N PHE A 733 -13.71 -32.97 22.34
CA PHE A 733 -14.53 -31.90 22.91
C PHE A 733 -15.12 -32.25 24.28
N ARG A 734 -15.03 -33.52 24.72
CA ARG A 734 -15.78 -34.05 25.88
C ARG A 734 -14.91 -34.91 26.81
N VAL A 735 -13.64 -34.57 26.96
CA VAL A 735 -12.66 -35.38 27.71
C VAL A 735 -12.97 -35.51 29.21
N LYS A 736 -13.62 -34.51 29.82
CA LYS A 736 -14.03 -34.58 31.23
C LYS A 736 -15.23 -35.51 31.38
N THR A 737 -16.21 -35.36 30.50
CA THR A 737 -17.40 -36.22 30.51
C THR A 737 -17.08 -37.69 30.18
N LEU A 738 -16.19 -37.94 29.22
CA LEU A 738 -15.88 -39.30 28.75
C LEU A 738 -14.76 -39.97 29.55
N ASP A 739 -13.71 -39.24 29.89
CA ASP A 739 -12.48 -39.80 30.45
C ASP A 739 -12.17 -39.31 31.88
N GLY A 740 -12.93 -38.34 32.40
CA GLY A 740 -12.74 -37.81 33.75
C GLY A 740 -11.49 -36.92 33.91
N VAL A 741 -10.92 -36.42 32.81
CA VAL A 741 -9.72 -35.57 32.81
C VAL A 741 -9.93 -34.28 32.06
N GLY A 742 -9.15 -33.25 32.41
CA GLY A 742 -9.25 -31.93 31.77
C GLY A 742 -10.63 -31.28 31.97
N ASP A 743 -10.97 -30.39 31.03
CA ASP A 743 -12.28 -29.77 30.95
C ASP A 743 -12.93 -30.08 29.60
N ASP A 744 -14.26 -30.12 29.56
CA ASP A 744 -15.01 -30.21 28.31
C ASP A 744 -14.99 -28.86 27.60
N TRP A 745 -15.02 -28.90 26.28
CA TRP A 745 -15.21 -27.70 25.48
C TRP A 745 -16.65 -27.19 25.69
N PRO A 746 -16.86 -25.87 25.77
CA PRO A 746 -18.21 -25.27 25.80
C PRO A 746 -18.93 -25.36 24.44
N ILE A 747 -18.31 -26.00 23.44
CA ILE A 747 -18.81 -26.21 22.08
C ILE A 747 -18.54 -27.66 21.66
N SER A 748 -19.34 -28.16 20.73
CA SER A 748 -19.26 -29.53 20.21
C SER A 748 -18.49 -29.62 18.88
N TYR A 749 -18.23 -30.85 18.43
CA TYR A 749 -17.71 -31.09 17.07
C TYR A 749 -18.70 -30.60 16.01
N GLU A 750 -19.99 -30.85 16.23
CA GLU A 750 -21.08 -30.51 15.33
C GLU A 750 -21.19 -28.99 15.12
N ASP A 751 -20.91 -28.19 16.15
CA ASP A 751 -20.84 -26.74 16.06
C ASP A 751 -19.71 -26.25 15.13
N LEU A 752 -18.63 -27.02 15.00
CA LEU A 752 -17.49 -26.70 14.16
C LEU A 752 -17.54 -27.37 12.77
N ALA A 753 -18.35 -28.42 12.59
CA ALA A 753 -18.42 -29.20 11.35
C ALA A 753 -18.63 -28.34 10.09
N PRO A 754 -19.55 -27.34 10.05
CA PRO A 754 -19.71 -26.48 8.88
C PRO A 754 -18.47 -25.62 8.59
N TYR A 755 -17.78 -25.16 9.63
CA TYR A 755 -16.60 -24.32 9.52
C TYR A 755 -15.37 -25.11 9.08
N TYR A 756 -15.27 -26.39 9.47
CA TYR A 756 -14.28 -27.29 8.90
C TYR A 756 -14.47 -27.45 7.38
N GLU A 757 -15.71 -27.63 6.90
CA GLU A 757 -15.97 -27.77 5.46
C GLU A 757 -15.57 -26.51 4.66
N GLU A 758 -15.92 -25.32 5.16
CA GLU A 758 -15.53 -24.05 4.54
C GLU A 758 -14.00 -23.89 4.55
N ASN A 759 -13.37 -24.21 5.67
CA ASN A 759 -11.92 -24.11 5.82
C ASN A 759 -11.18 -25.07 4.88
N ASP A 760 -11.69 -26.30 4.70
CA ASP A 760 -11.08 -27.28 3.81
C ASP A 760 -11.16 -26.84 2.35
N ARG A 761 -12.28 -26.23 1.92
CA ARG A 761 -12.39 -25.62 0.59
C ARG A 761 -11.42 -24.46 0.41
N MET A 762 -11.31 -23.59 1.41
CA MET A 762 -10.47 -22.40 1.37
C MET A 762 -8.97 -22.76 1.33
N MET A 763 -8.58 -23.73 2.16
CA MET A 763 -7.20 -24.20 2.23
C MET A 763 -6.84 -25.16 1.11
N GLY A 764 -7.80 -25.74 0.37
CA GLY A 764 -7.53 -26.67 -0.72
C GLY A 764 -6.95 -27.99 -0.21
N VAL A 765 -7.81 -28.79 0.43
CA VAL A 765 -7.41 -30.04 1.10
C VAL A 765 -7.56 -31.23 0.17
N SER A 766 -6.48 -32.00 0.05
CA SER A 766 -6.45 -33.31 -0.61
C SER A 766 -6.66 -34.41 0.43
N GLY A 767 -7.43 -35.45 0.08
CA GLY A 767 -7.65 -36.59 0.96
C GLY A 767 -8.78 -37.51 0.49
N LEU A 768 -9.23 -38.41 1.36
CA LEU A 768 -10.40 -39.27 1.12
C LEU A 768 -11.51 -38.97 2.12
N ALA A 769 -12.76 -38.98 1.62
CA ALA A 769 -13.92 -39.09 2.48
C ALA A 769 -14.16 -40.56 2.86
N GLY A 770 -14.74 -40.80 4.04
CA GLY A 770 -15.11 -42.16 4.46
C GLY A 770 -14.11 -42.87 5.37
N ASP A 771 -13.26 -42.14 6.08
CA ASP A 771 -12.49 -42.71 7.18
C ASP A 771 -13.45 -43.21 8.28
N PRO A 772 -13.51 -44.52 8.58
CA PRO A 772 -14.42 -45.06 9.59
C PRO A 772 -14.08 -44.64 11.02
N GLY A 773 -12.86 -44.15 11.28
CA GLY A 773 -12.44 -43.63 12.57
C GLY A 773 -12.92 -42.20 12.85
N ASN A 774 -13.48 -41.51 11.86
CA ASN A 774 -13.87 -40.11 11.93
C ASN A 774 -15.34 -39.89 11.52
N PRO A 775 -15.99 -38.79 11.95
CA PRO A 775 -17.35 -38.49 11.55
C PRO A 775 -17.52 -38.40 10.02
N PRO A 776 -18.69 -38.80 9.47
CA PRO A 776 -18.97 -38.66 8.05
C PRO A 776 -18.80 -37.21 7.58
N ARG A 777 -18.20 -37.04 6.39
CA ARG A 777 -17.88 -35.73 5.81
C ARG A 777 -18.08 -35.72 4.31
N LEU A 778 -18.14 -34.51 3.73
CA LEU A 778 -18.24 -34.34 2.29
C LEU A 778 -16.98 -34.85 1.56
N ALA A 779 -17.14 -35.16 0.28
CA ALA A 779 -16.02 -35.52 -0.57
C ALA A 779 -14.98 -34.39 -0.59
N ARG A 780 -13.70 -34.77 -0.49
CA ARG A 780 -12.57 -33.83 -0.58
C ARG A 780 -12.52 -33.17 -1.96
N GLN A 781 -11.98 -31.96 -2.01
CA GLN A 781 -11.86 -31.19 -3.25
C GLN A 781 -10.95 -31.87 -4.27
N MET A 782 -9.99 -32.65 -3.77
CA MET A 782 -8.98 -33.33 -4.55
C MET A 782 -8.67 -34.72 -3.95
N PRO A 783 -8.22 -35.69 -4.78
CA PRO A 783 -7.82 -37.01 -4.29
C PRO A 783 -6.60 -36.92 -3.37
N PRO A 784 -6.32 -37.94 -2.54
CA PRO A 784 -5.14 -37.97 -1.67
C PRO A 784 -3.84 -37.89 -2.48
N LEU A 785 -2.78 -37.42 -1.84
CA LEU A 785 -1.44 -37.50 -2.42
C LEU A 785 -0.97 -38.96 -2.53
N PRO A 786 -0.06 -39.27 -3.48
CA PRO A 786 0.52 -40.60 -3.58
C PRO A 786 1.25 -41.00 -2.29
N LEU A 787 0.91 -42.18 -1.75
CA LEU A 787 1.51 -42.70 -0.51
C LEU A 787 3.02 -42.91 -0.65
N GLY A 788 3.46 -43.32 -1.85
CA GLY A 788 4.84 -43.72 -2.12
C GLY A 788 5.17 -45.07 -1.46
N ARG A 789 6.35 -45.61 -1.78
CA ARG A 789 6.76 -46.95 -1.32
C ARG A 789 6.75 -47.07 0.21
N GLY A 790 7.33 -46.10 0.93
CA GLY A 790 7.28 -46.10 2.39
C GLY A 790 5.85 -46.10 2.95
N GLY A 791 4.92 -45.34 2.34
CA GLY A 791 3.52 -45.31 2.73
C GLY A 791 2.81 -46.64 2.46
N GLU A 792 3.00 -47.23 1.28
CA GLU A 792 2.45 -48.54 0.91
C GLU A 792 2.97 -49.66 1.81
N THR A 793 4.28 -49.66 2.11
CA THR A 793 4.90 -50.64 3.01
C THR A 793 4.29 -50.58 4.41
N MET A 794 4.16 -49.37 4.97
CA MET A 794 3.62 -49.19 6.31
C MET A 794 2.10 -49.43 6.37
N ALA A 795 1.36 -49.04 5.34
CA ALA A 795 -0.06 -49.37 5.20
C ALA A 795 -0.30 -50.89 5.23
N ALA A 796 0.47 -51.65 4.44
CA ALA A 796 0.38 -53.11 4.43
C ALA A 796 0.76 -53.74 5.78
N ALA A 797 1.71 -53.16 6.51
CA ALA A 797 2.05 -53.61 7.87
C ALA A 797 0.90 -53.36 8.85
N PHE A 798 0.28 -52.17 8.80
CA PHE A 798 -0.91 -51.87 9.61
C PHE A 798 -2.09 -52.78 9.28
N ASP A 799 -2.33 -53.10 8.01
CA ASP A 799 -3.36 -54.08 7.61
C ASP A 799 -3.11 -55.47 8.23
N ARG A 800 -1.87 -55.97 8.19
CA ARG A 800 -1.51 -57.26 8.83
C ARG A 800 -1.69 -57.25 10.34
N LEU A 801 -1.45 -56.11 10.98
CA LEU A 801 -1.67 -55.91 12.42
C LEU A 801 -3.14 -55.70 12.77
N GLY A 802 -4.02 -55.50 11.78
CA GLY A 802 -5.42 -55.12 11.99
C GLY A 802 -5.57 -53.72 12.59
N TRP A 803 -4.59 -52.83 12.36
CA TRP A 803 -4.59 -51.47 12.88
C TRP A 803 -5.30 -50.52 11.92
N HIS A 804 -6.05 -49.59 12.50
CA HIS A 804 -6.79 -48.61 11.74
C HIS A 804 -5.86 -47.48 11.25
N TRP A 805 -5.66 -47.41 9.93
CA TRP A 805 -4.90 -46.38 9.24
C TRP A 805 -5.69 -45.77 8.08
N TRP A 806 -5.31 -44.56 7.68
CA TRP A 806 -5.93 -43.81 6.60
C TRP A 806 -4.93 -42.88 5.88
N PRO A 807 -5.11 -42.56 4.59
CA PRO A 807 -4.34 -41.50 3.94
C PRO A 807 -4.54 -40.15 4.62
N CYS A 808 -3.45 -39.42 4.87
CA CYS A 808 -3.52 -38.12 5.54
C CYS A 808 -4.38 -37.10 4.76
N ASP A 809 -5.18 -36.32 5.49
CA ASP A 809 -5.72 -35.08 4.95
C ASP A 809 -4.63 -34.01 4.94
N VAL A 810 -4.45 -33.35 3.80
CA VAL A 810 -3.34 -32.42 3.60
C VAL A 810 -3.79 -31.15 2.89
N ALA A 811 -3.36 -29.99 3.38
CA ALA A 811 -3.51 -28.71 2.69
C ALA A 811 -2.41 -28.56 1.61
N ILE A 812 -2.38 -29.51 0.69
CA ILE A 812 -1.48 -29.58 -0.47
C ILE A 812 -2.31 -30.04 -1.66
N ASN A 813 -2.26 -29.29 -2.74
CA ASN A 813 -2.97 -29.62 -3.96
C ASN A 813 -2.42 -30.89 -4.62
N SER A 814 -3.19 -31.97 -4.76
CA SER A 814 -2.79 -33.14 -5.57
C SER A 814 -3.01 -32.89 -7.06
N THR A 815 -3.99 -32.06 -7.39
CA THR A 815 -4.24 -31.50 -8.73
C THR A 815 -4.33 -29.97 -8.62
N PRO A 816 -4.10 -29.19 -9.69
CA PRO A 816 -4.27 -27.73 -9.63
C PRO A 816 -5.63 -27.33 -9.03
N TYR A 817 -5.62 -26.46 -8.01
CA TYR A 817 -6.82 -26.03 -7.28
C TYR A 817 -6.61 -24.66 -6.62
N GLY A 818 -7.60 -23.78 -6.72
CA GLY A 818 -7.49 -22.40 -6.27
C GLY A 818 -6.70 -21.51 -7.24
N GLU A 819 -6.74 -20.20 -7.00
CA GLU A 819 -6.12 -19.21 -7.89
C GLU A 819 -4.60 -19.31 -7.89
N GLY A 820 -4.01 -19.55 -9.06
CA GLY A 820 -2.55 -19.52 -9.26
C GLY A 820 -1.76 -20.65 -8.59
N ARG A 821 -2.43 -21.72 -8.11
CA ARG A 821 -1.78 -22.81 -7.36
C ARG A 821 -1.79 -24.13 -8.15
N GLY A 822 -0.59 -24.64 -8.43
CA GLY A 822 -0.37 -25.91 -9.14
C GLY A 822 -0.65 -27.15 -8.31
N GLY A 823 -0.51 -28.33 -8.93
CA GLY A 823 -0.53 -29.63 -8.24
C GLY A 823 0.87 -30.06 -7.77
N CYS A 824 0.91 -30.86 -6.71
CA CYS A 824 2.14 -31.36 -6.10
C CYS A 824 2.93 -32.23 -7.08
N ASN A 825 4.22 -31.96 -7.21
CA ASN A 825 5.17 -32.74 -8.02
C ASN A 825 6.15 -33.56 -7.16
N ASN A 826 5.86 -33.73 -5.87
CA ASN A 826 6.66 -34.50 -4.92
C ASN A 826 8.12 -34.02 -4.73
N CYS A 827 8.38 -32.70 -4.78
CA CYS A 827 9.73 -32.15 -4.68
C CYS A 827 10.40 -32.23 -3.29
N GLY A 828 9.67 -32.33 -2.18
CA GLY A 828 10.23 -32.63 -0.85
C GLY A 828 10.25 -31.53 0.22
N PRO A 829 10.75 -30.30 -0.03
CA PRO A 829 11.06 -29.32 1.03
C PRO A 829 9.85 -28.49 1.49
N CYS A 830 8.71 -29.13 1.76
CA CYS A 830 7.42 -28.46 1.98
C CYS A 830 7.40 -27.50 3.19
N ASP A 831 8.21 -27.73 4.21
CA ASP A 831 8.36 -26.85 5.38
C ASP A 831 9.10 -25.54 5.07
N LEU A 832 9.78 -25.41 3.93
CA LEU A 832 10.64 -24.26 3.61
C LEU A 832 10.14 -23.49 2.37
N GLY A 833 8.83 -23.57 2.14
CA GLY A 833 8.17 -23.06 0.93
C GLY A 833 7.96 -24.15 -0.13
N CYS A 834 7.08 -23.86 -1.09
CA CYS A 834 6.70 -24.84 -2.10
C CYS A 834 7.11 -24.35 -3.49
N PRO A 835 8.12 -24.99 -4.12
CA PRO A 835 8.60 -24.58 -5.45
C PRO A 835 7.53 -24.64 -6.54
N SER A 836 6.57 -25.55 -6.42
CA SER A 836 5.46 -25.72 -7.37
C SER A 836 4.21 -24.90 -7.02
N GLY A 837 4.21 -24.17 -5.90
CA GLY A 837 3.03 -23.44 -5.40
C GLY A 837 1.86 -24.33 -4.94
N ALA A 838 2.08 -25.64 -4.80
CA ALA A 838 1.04 -26.61 -4.48
C ALA A 838 0.66 -26.67 -2.99
N ARG A 839 1.60 -26.43 -2.07
CA ARG A 839 1.34 -26.42 -0.61
C ARG A 839 0.62 -25.14 -0.21
N SER A 840 -0.43 -25.25 0.57
CA SER A 840 -1.17 -24.11 1.08
C SER A 840 -0.45 -23.41 2.23
N SER A 841 -0.78 -22.14 2.40
CA SER A 841 -0.48 -21.32 3.56
C SER A 841 -1.41 -20.10 3.52
N SER A 842 -1.66 -19.48 4.66
CA SER A 842 -2.75 -18.50 4.77
C SER A 842 -2.49 -17.20 3.97
N ASP A 843 -1.24 -16.91 3.66
CA ASP A 843 -0.79 -15.84 2.77
C ASP A 843 -1.12 -16.08 1.28
N VAL A 844 -1.26 -17.33 0.84
CA VAL A 844 -1.65 -17.68 -0.54
C VAL A 844 -3.10 -18.15 -0.66
N THR A 845 -3.81 -18.36 0.46
CA THR A 845 -5.22 -18.77 0.49
C THR A 845 -6.15 -17.66 1.00
N TYR A 846 -6.16 -17.41 2.31
CA TYR A 846 -7.08 -16.48 2.96
C TYR A 846 -6.75 -15.01 2.65
N TRP A 847 -5.49 -14.60 2.78
CA TRP A 847 -5.11 -13.20 2.69
C TRP A 847 -5.43 -12.52 1.36
N PRO A 848 -5.17 -13.14 0.17
CA PRO A 848 -5.56 -12.55 -1.11
C PRO A 848 -7.06 -12.29 -1.17
N GLN A 849 -7.86 -13.19 -0.61
CA GLN A 849 -9.32 -13.05 -0.56
C GLN A 849 -9.76 -12.02 0.47
N ALA A 850 -9.13 -11.96 1.64
CA ALA A 850 -9.44 -10.97 2.68
C ALA A 850 -9.19 -9.55 2.19
N ILE A 851 -8.06 -9.31 1.51
CA ILE A 851 -7.71 -8.00 0.95
C ILE A 851 -8.69 -7.61 -0.16
N ARG A 852 -9.05 -8.55 -1.05
CA ARG A 852 -10.09 -8.30 -2.06
C ARG A 852 -11.45 -7.98 -1.44
N ALA A 853 -11.76 -8.54 -0.28
CA ALA A 853 -12.97 -8.24 0.48
C ALA A 853 -12.87 -6.91 1.28
N GLY A 854 -11.73 -6.22 1.27
CA GLY A 854 -11.54 -4.91 1.90
C GLY A 854 -10.81 -4.94 3.24
N ALA A 855 -10.27 -6.08 3.69
CA ALA A 855 -9.42 -6.12 4.87
C ALA A 855 -8.11 -5.33 4.63
N LYS A 856 -7.75 -4.47 5.58
CA LYS A 856 -6.47 -3.76 5.58
C LYS A 856 -5.43 -4.57 6.34
N LEU A 857 -4.26 -4.78 5.76
CA LEU A 857 -3.13 -5.44 6.42
C LEU A 857 -1.98 -4.44 6.60
N ILE A 858 -1.45 -4.32 7.81
CA ILE A 858 -0.30 -3.47 8.16
C ILE A 858 0.82 -4.38 8.67
N THR A 859 1.90 -4.48 7.88
CA THR A 859 3.08 -5.30 8.16
C THR A 859 4.19 -4.49 8.83
N GLY A 860 5.10 -5.16 9.55
CA GLY A 860 6.12 -4.49 10.37
C GLY A 860 5.52 -3.73 11.56
N ALA A 861 4.35 -4.16 12.04
CA ALA A 861 3.63 -3.57 13.16
C ALA A 861 3.72 -4.48 14.39
N ARG A 862 4.65 -4.19 15.30
CA ARG A 862 4.84 -4.96 16.53
C ARG A 862 3.98 -4.41 17.66
N VAL A 863 2.85 -5.05 17.91
CA VAL A 863 1.97 -4.72 19.03
C VAL A 863 2.69 -5.01 20.35
N PHE A 864 2.56 -4.11 21.31
CA PHE A 864 3.13 -4.27 22.66
C PHE A 864 2.12 -4.03 23.79
N GLU A 865 0.96 -3.45 23.49
CA GLU A 865 -0.09 -3.17 24.48
C GLU A 865 -1.48 -3.14 23.85
N ILE A 866 -2.47 -3.68 24.57
CA ILE A 866 -3.91 -3.54 24.30
C ILE A 866 -4.44 -2.46 25.25
N GLU A 867 -4.86 -1.33 24.69
CA GLU A 867 -5.28 -0.18 25.48
C GLU A 867 -6.73 -0.36 25.98
N THR A 868 -7.00 -0.02 27.24
CA THR A 868 -8.34 -0.13 27.85
C THR A 868 -8.87 1.21 28.35
N ASP A 869 -10.19 1.37 28.35
CA ASP A 869 -10.87 2.51 29.00
C ASP A 869 -11.08 2.30 30.50
N SER A 870 -11.68 3.29 31.17
CA SER A 870 -11.98 3.22 32.61
C SER A 870 -13.01 2.14 32.99
N GLN A 871 -13.77 1.63 32.03
CA GLN A 871 -14.72 0.54 32.22
C GLN A 871 -14.08 -0.83 31.96
N GLY A 872 -12.79 -0.87 31.57
CA GLY A 872 -12.07 -2.10 31.25
C GLY A 872 -12.35 -2.63 29.85
N ARG A 873 -12.97 -1.84 28.95
CA ARG A 873 -13.18 -2.24 27.55
C ARG A 873 -11.93 -1.96 26.72
N ALA A 874 -11.63 -2.83 25.76
CA ALA A 874 -10.53 -2.60 24.83
C ALA A 874 -10.87 -1.42 23.89
N THR A 875 -9.92 -0.52 23.65
CA THR A 875 -10.12 0.69 22.82
C THR A 875 -9.27 0.68 21.54
N GLY A 876 -8.32 -0.25 21.47
CA GLY A 876 -7.34 -0.33 20.41
C GLY A 876 -6.07 -1.02 20.89
N VAL A 877 -5.01 -0.85 20.11
CA VAL A 877 -3.68 -1.41 20.37
C VAL A 877 -2.59 -0.37 20.13
N ALA A 878 -1.54 -0.43 20.94
CA ALA A 878 -0.31 0.31 20.72
C ALA A 878 0.76 -0.61 20.14
N TYR A 879 1.49 -0.13 19.14
CA TYR A 879 2.46 -0.92 18.40
C TYR A 879 3.64 -0.08 17.93
N TYR A 880 4.83 -0.67 17.78
CA TYR A 880 5.94 -0.05 17.08
C TYR A 880 5.82 -0.33 15.58
N ASP A 881 5.92 0.71 14.76
CA ASP A 881 6.05 0.55 13.31
C ASP A 881 7.48 0.14 12.90
N ARG A 882 7.73 0.05 11.59
CA ARG A 882 9.02 -0.37 11.02
C ARG A 882 10.19 0.49 11.46
N ASP A 883 9.93 1.77 11.73
CA ASP A 883 10.93 2.75 12.11
C ASP A 883 11.13 2.79 13.64
N GLY A 884 10.42 1.94 14.39
CA GLY A 884 10.44 1.93 15.85
C GLY A 884 9.61 3.04 16.47
N ILE A 885 8.75 3.69 15.70
CA ILE A 885 7.90 4.76 16.21
C ILE A 885 6.64 4.13 16.81
N ALA A 886 6.32 4.51 18.04
CA ALA A 886 5.10 4.07 18.70
C ALA A 886 3.87 4.68 17.99
N ARG A 887 2.95 3.80 17.61
CA ARG A 887 1.68 4.10 16.96
C ARG A 887 0.54 3.54 17.79
N ARG A 888 -0.66 4.08 17.56
CA ARG A 888 -1.91 3.58 18.15
C ARG A 888 -2.92 3.31 17.05
N HIS A 889 -3.62 2.19 17.15
CA HIS A 889 -4.71 1.83 16.25
C HIS A 889 -5.98 1.59 17.06
N ARG A 890 -6.99 2.43 16.88
CA ARG A 890 -8.26 2.33 17.61
C ARG A 890 -9.23 1.40 16.89
N ALA A 891 -9.98 0.61 17.66
CA ALA A 891 -11.03 -0.25 17.13
C ALA A 891 -12.15 -0.48 18.18
N HIS A 892 -13.34 -0.81 17.70
CA HIS A 892 -14.46 -1.18 18.57
C HIS A 892 -14.27 -2.56 19.20
N VAL A 893 -13.58 -3.47 18.50
CA VAL A 893 -13.24 -4.82 18.95
C VAL A 893 -11.77 -5.09 18.67
N VAL A 894 -11.08 -5.69 19.64
CA VAL A 894 -9.71 -6.19 19.48
C VAL A 894 -9.77 -7.71 19.40
N THR A 895 -9.15 -8.31 18.39
CA THR A 895 -9.06 -9.75 18.21
C THR A 895 -7.60 -10.19 18.24
N LEU A 896 -7.22 -11.08 19.16
CA LEU A 896 -5.88 -11.64 19.26
C LEU A 896 -5.78 -12.94 18.48
N ALA A 897 -4.79 -13.01 17.60
CA ALA A 897 -4.43 -14.17 16.79
C ALA A 897 -2.89 -14.33 16.74
N ALA A 898 -2.23 -14.08 17.88
CA ALA A 898 -0.78 -13.99 18.01
C ALA A 898 -0.12 -15.30 18.46
N ASN A 899 -0.82 -16.44 18.37
CA ASN A 899 -0.44 -17.79 18.85
C ASN A 899 -0.38 -17.94 20.38
N GLY A 900 -0.27 -19.19 20.87
CA GLY A 900 -0.28 -19.48 22.31
C GLY A 900 0.79 -18.76 23.14
N LEU A 901 1.95 -18.43 22.56
CA LEU A 901 3.00 -17.65 23.22
C LEU A 901 2.75 -16.14 23.09
N GLY A 902 2.49 -15.65 21.87
CA GLY A 902 2.35 -14.21 21.61
C GLY A 902 1.08 -13.63 22.23
N THR A 903 -0.03 -14.36 22.21
CA THR A 903 -1.29 -13.94 22.84
C THR A 903 -1.14 -13.83 24.36
N ALA A 904 -0.61 -14.87 25.02
CA ALA A 904 -0.37 -14.83 26.47
C ALA A 904 0.59 -13.69 26.85
N ARG A 905 1.68 -13.51 26.09
CA ARG A 905 2.64 -12.41 26.28
C ARG A 905 1.94 -11.05 26.20
N LEU A 906 1.16 -10.79 25.14
CA LEU A 906 0.47 -9.51 24.96
C LEU A 906 -0.56 -9.25 26.05
N MET A 907 -1.30 -10.27 26.48
CA MET A 907 -2.28 -10.11 27.55
C MET A 907 -1.61 -9.77 28.89
N LEU A 908 -0.50 -10.44 29.23
CA LEU A 908 0.27 -10.17 30.46
C LEU A 908 0.98 -8.81 30.43
N LEU A 909 1.41 -8.33 29.25
CA LEU A 909 1.99 -7.00 29.06
C LEU A 909 0.96 -5.88 29.24
N SER A 910 -0.29 -6.13 28.83
CA SER A 910 -1.35 -5.11 28.77
C SER A 910 -1.96 -4.86 30.15
N LYS A 911 -1.27 -4.09 30.98
CA LYS A 911 -1.69 -3.74 32.34
C LYS A 911 -2.45 -2.42 32.38
N SER A 912 -3.46 -2.34 33.23
CA SER A 912 -4.19 -1.10 33.50
C SER A 912 -4.63 -1.01 34.96
N LYS A 913 -5.26 0.09 35.36
CA LYS A 913 -5.83 0.21 36.73
C LYS A 913 -6.87 -0.88 37.02
N ARG A 914 -7.63 -1.32 36.00
CA ARG A 914 -8.60 -2.42 36.13
C ARG A 914 -7.92 -3.79 36.09
N PHE A 915 -6.80 -3.90 35.36
CA PHE A 915 -6.09 -5.15 35.11
C PHE A 915 -4.61 -5.06 35.52
N PRO A 916 -4.29 -5.02 36.82
CA PRO A 916 -2.91 -4.83 37.29
C PRO A 916 -1.97 -6.01 36.93
N ASN A 917 -2.53 -7.20 36.74
CA ASN A 917 -1.81 -8.45 36.44
C ASN A 917 -1.87 -8.84 34.95
N GLY A 918 -2.32 -7.92 34.08
CA GLY A 918 -2.56 -8.18 32.66
C GLY A 918 -4.06 -8.28 32.33
N ILE A 919 -4.43 -7.89 31.12
CA ILE A 919 -5.82 -7.84 30.65
C ILE A 919 -6.48 -9.23 30.68
N ALA A 920 -7.70 -9.31 31.21
CA ALA A 920 -8.45 -10.56 31.43
C ALA A 920 -7.72 -11.61 32.28
N ASN A 921 -6.76 -11.19 33.13
CA ASN A 921 -5.99 -12.09 34.01
C ASN A 921 -6.33 -11.94 35.51
N ASP A 922 -7.61 -11.70 35.83
CA ASP A 922 -8.06 -11.54 37.23
C ASP A 922 -7.90 -12.85 38.03
N THR A 923 -7.97 -14.00 37.36
CA THR A 923 -7.88 -15.36 37.94
C THR A 923 -6.49 -16.00 37.81
N ASP A 924 -5.49 -15.26 37.32
CA ASP A 924 -4.13 -15.76 37.00
C ASP A 924 -4.15 -16.99 36.06
N LEU A 925 -5.14 -17.08 35.17
CA LEU A 925 -5.26 -18.17 34.20
C LEU A 925 -4.57 -17.87 32.86
N VAL A 926 -4.34 -16.60 32.53
CA VAL A 926 -3.64 -16.22 31.29
C VAL A 926 -2.21 -16.76 31.33
N GLY A 927 -1.84 -17.46 30.26
CA GLY A 927 -0.56 -18.12 30.11
C GLY A 927 -0.51 -19.53 30.70
N ARG A 928 -1.44 -19.95 31.58
CA ARG A 928 -1.44 -21.30 32.17
C ARG A 928 -2.02 -22.34 31.21
N ARG A 929 -1.92 -23.63 31.56
CA ARG A 929 -2.44 -24.74 30.74
C ARG A 929 -1.77 -24.80 29.37
N LEU A 930 -0.50 -24.38 29.29
CA LEU A 930 0.28 -24.52 28.07
C LEU A 930 0.38 -26.01 27.71
N MET A 931 -0.17 -26.36 26.56
CA MET A 931 -0.10 -27.69 25.99
C MET A 931 0.70 -27.68 24.69
N HIS A 932 1.40 -28.78 24.45
CA HIS A 932 2.10 -29.08 23.20
C HIS A 932 1.55 -30.39 22.61
N HIS A 933 2.29 -30.96 21.66
CA HIS A 933 2.12 -32.33 21.21
C HIS A 933 3.42 -33.11 21.45
N PRO A 934 3.64 -33.62 22.67
CA PRO A 934 4.76 -34.49 22.96
C PRO A 934 4.86 -35.62 21.94
N THR A 935 6.03 -35.73 21.32
CA THR A 935 6.21 -36.60 20.17
C THR A 935 7.44 -37.48 20.37
N GLY A 936 7.20 -38.80 20.39
CA GLY A 936 8.24 -39.80 20.18
C GLY A 936 8.49 -40.03 18.70
N MET A 937 9.67 -40.49 18.33
CA MET A 937 10.02 -40.80 16.94
C MET A 937 10.60 -42.20 16.85
N VAL A 938 10.07 -43.04 15.96
CA VAL A 938 10.62 -44.36 15.67
C VAL A 938 11.00 -44.43 14.20
N THR A 939 12.23 -44.81 13.89
CA THR A 939 12.76 -44.90 12.52
C THR A 939 13.15 -46.33 12.22
N GLY A 940 12.58 -46.89 11.15
CA GLY A 940 12.95 -48.18 10.59
C GLY A 940 13.90 -48.02 9.40
N THR A 941 14.87 -48.93 9.30
CA THR A 941 15.79 -49.07 8.15
C THR A 941 15.46 -50.34 7.39
N PHE A 942 15.49 -50.27 6.05
CA PHE A 942 15.13 -51.37 5.16
C PHE A 942 16.30 -51.72 4.23
N ASP A 943 16.36 -52.97 3.78
CA ASP A 943 17.40 -53.41 2.82
C ASP A 943 17.15 -52.83 1.42
N GLU A 944 15.89 -52.71 1.02
CA GLU A 944 15.50 -52.08 -0.23
C GLU A 944 15.26 -50.57 -0.07
N ALA A 945 15.46 -49.82 -1.15
CA ALA A 945 15.15 -48.39 -1.17
C ALA A 945 13.63 -48.18 -1.19
N ILE A 946 13.14 -47.48 -0.17
CA ILE A 946 11.73 -47.11 0.00
C ILE A 946 11.45 -45.64 -0.36
N ASP A 947 12.45 -44.97 -0.95
CA ASP A 947 12.38 -43.60 -1.48
C ASP A 947 11.85 -42.57 -0.48
N GLY A 948 12.20 -42.76 0.79
CA GLY A 948 11.70 -41.96 1.90
C GLY A 948 11.96 -40.46 1.77
N TYR A 949 12.89 -40.00 0.92
CA TYR A 949 13.23 -38.59 0.75
C TYR A 949 12.36 -37.86 -0.28
N ALA A 950 11.68 -38.58 -1.17
CA ALA A 950 10.88 -37.99 -2.24
C ALA A 950 9.47 -37.68 -1.73
N GLY A 951 8.86 -36.58 -2.17
CA GLY A 951 7.50 -36.22 -1.77
C GLY A 951 7.40 -35.46 -0.43
N PRO A 952 6.21 -34.97 -0.07
CA PRO A 952 6.04 -34.12 1.10
C PRO A 952 6.52 -34.77 2.40
N PHE A 953 7.36 -34.05 3.15
CA PHE A 953 8.09 -34.63 4.28
C PHE A 953 7.17 -35.17 5.40
N ALA A 954 6.06 -34.49 5.69
CA ALA A 954 5.23 -34.81 6.84
C ALA A 954 4.03 -35.70 6.51
N VAL A 955 3.73 -36.04 5.25
CA VAL A 955 2.36 -36.49 4.93
C VAL A 955 2.30 -37.65 3.93
N SER A 956 1.74 -38.76 4.41
CA SER A 956 1.38 -39.91 3.57
C SER A 956 0.22 -40.70 4.19
N ILE A 957 0.44 -41.34 5.34
CA ILE A 957 -0.57 -42.10 6.09
C ILE A 957 -0.58 -41.73 7.57
N LEU A 958 -1.74 -41.93 8.18
CA LEU A 958 -1.99 -41.72 9.59
C LEU A 958 -2.66 -42.96 10.18
N CYS A 959 -2.16 -43.44 11.32
CA CYS A 959 -2.74 -44.52 12.10
C CYS A 959 -3.30 -43.97 13.41
N GLN A 960 -4.59 -44.18 13.64
CA GLN A 960 -5.33 -43.69 14.81
C GLN A 960 -5.91 -44.86 15.64
N HIS A 961 -5.34 -46.05 15.50
CA HIS A 961 -5.80 -47.25 16.22
C HIS A 961 -5.79 -47.07 17.75
N PHE A 962 -4.83 -46.29 18.27
CA PHE A 962 -4.64 -46.05 19.71
C PHE A 962 -5.12 -44.67 20.17
N TYR A 963 -6.05 -44.06 19.43
CA TYR A 963 -6.45 -42.66 19.65
C TYR A 963 -7.38 -42.47 20.84
N GLU A 964 -8.38 -43.34 21.00
CA GLU A 964 -9.31 -43.28 22.13
C GLU A 964 -8.74 -43.96 23.38
N THR A 965 -9.21 -43.52 24.54
CA THR A 965 -8.90 -44.11 25.84
C THR A 965 -9.24 -45.59 25.89
N ASP A 966 -8.31 -46.36 26.47
CA ASP A 966 -8.48 -47.78 26.75
C ASP A 966 -7.82 -48.09 28.08
N ALA A 967 -8.64 -48.38 29.09
CA ALA A 967 -8.19 -48.58 30.47
C ALA A 967 -7.16 -49.72 30.60
N ALA A 968 -7.11 -50.66 29.66
CA ALA A 968 -6.14 -51.76 29.68
C ALA A 968 -4.70 -51.31 29.40
N ARG A 969 -4.49 -50.12 28.82
CA ARG A 969 -3.16 -49.62 28.42
C ARG A 969 -2.41 -48.89 29.55
N GLY A 970 -3.12 -48.56 30.64
CA GLY A 970 -2.53 -47.91 31.82
C GLY A 970 -2.33 -46.39 31.70
N PHE A 971 -2.90 -45.76 30.68
CA PHE A 971 -2.98 -44.31 30.50
C PHE A 971 -4.37 -43.93 30.00
N VAL A 972 -4.74 -42.67 30.19
CA VAL A 972 -5.96 -42.09 29.64
C VAL A 972 -5.65 -41.28 28.39
N ARG A 973 -6.64 -41.16 27.50
CA ARG A 973 -6.50 -40.60 26.16
C ARG A 973 -5.56 -41.45 25.30
N GLY A 974 -5.07 -40.89 24.19
CA GLY A 974 -4.30 -41.67 23.24
C GLY A 974 -3.37 -40.86 22.38
N TYR A 975 -2.91 -41.51 21.32
CA TYR A 975 -1.91 -40.97 20.41
C TYR A 975 -2.19 -41.41 18.97
N GLN A 976 -1.62 -40.65 18.03
CA GLN A 976 -1.60 -41.02 16.63
C GLN A 976 -0.19 -41.44 16.21
N MET A 977 -0.10 -42.29 15.19
CA MET A 977 1.15 -42.58 14.48
C MET A 977 1.10 -42.02 13.07
N GLN A 978 1.98 -41.07 12.75
CA GLN A 978 2.04 -40.45 11.44
C GLN A 978 3.33 -40.83 10.74
N LEU A 979 3.23 -41.25 9.48
CA LEU A 979 4.40 -41.56 8.68
C LEU A 979 5.05 -40.29 8.13
N VAL A 980 6.26 -40.03 8.62
CA VAL A 980 7.15 -38.97 8.18
C VAL A 980 8.21 -39.55 7.25
N ARG A 981 8.41 -38.86 6.14
CA ARG A 981 9.38 -39.17 5.10
C ARG A 981 10.80 -38.80 5.57
N SER A 982 11.81 -39.55 5.14
CA SER A 982 13.20 -39.38 5.55
C SER A 982 13.80 -38.06 5.07
N ASN A 983 14.89 -37.63 5.71
CA ASN A 983 15.60 -36.41 5.31
C ASN A 983 16.26 -36.52 3.93
N GLY A 984 16.61 -35.35 3.39
CA GLY A 984 17.49 -35.24 2.22
C GLY A 984 18.92 -35.74 2.52
N PRO A 985 19.81 -35.68 1.52
CA PRO A 985 21.16 -36.19 1.65
C PRO A 985 21.96 -35.48 2.77
N VAL A 986 21.84 -34.17 2.94
CA VAL A 986 22.59 -33.45 3.98
C VAL A 986 22.08 -33.84 5.37
N GLY A 987 20.76 -33.81 5.57
CA GLY A 987 20.11 -34.20 6.81
C GLY A 987 20.42 -35.65 7.20
N THR A 988 20.47 -36.55 6.23
CA THR A 988 20.90 -37.94 6.44
C THR A 988 22.37 -38.01 6.89
N ALA A 989 23.27 -37.29 6.22
CA ALA A 989 24.69 -37.31 6.55
C ALA A 989 25.00 -36.77 7.96
N VAL A 990 24.30 -35.72 8.39
CA VAL A 990 24.49 -35.13 9.73
C VAL A 990 23.72 -35.86 10.84
N GLY A 991 22.96 -36.90 10.49
CA GLY A 991 22.25 -37.80 11.39
C GLY A 991 20.74 -37.69 11.25
N GLY A 992 20.17 -36.48 11.22
CA GLY A 992 18.72 -36.31 11.17
C GLY A 992 18.07 -37.00 12.37
N TYR A 993 17.29 -38.07 12.13
CA TYR A 993 16.67 -38.90 13.18
C TYR A 993 17.50 -40.15 13.55
N LEU A 994 18.66 -40.31 12.93
CA LEU A 994 19.63 -41.39 13.15
C LEU A 994 20.98 -40.80 13.60
N PRO A 995 21.95 -41.63 14.04
CA PRO A 995 23.31 -41.14 14.28
C PRO A 995 23.91 -40.48 13.06
N ARG A 996 24.74 -39.47 13.30
CA ARG A 996 25.57 -38.87 12.25
C ARG A 996 26.35 -39.95 11.51
N VAL A 997 26.32 -39.89 10.18
CA VAL A 997 27.12 -40.77 9.34
C VAL A 997 28.60 -40.49 9.64
N PRO A 998 29.38 -41.50 10.07
CA PRO A 998 30.77 -41.29 10.47
C PRO A 998 31.59 -40.76 9.31
N TRP A 999 32.53 -39.87 9.61
CA TRP A 999 33.52 -39.41 8.64
C TRP A 999 34.69 -40.40 8.58
N GLY A 1000 35.22 -40.69 7.38
CA GLY A 1000 36.29 -41.67 7.17
C GLY A 1000 35.91 -42.79 6.20
N GLU A 1001 36.63 -43.92 6.24
CA GLU A 1001 36.52 -45.01 5.25
C GLU A 1001 35.10 -45.58 5.09
N ARG A 1002 34.31 -45.60 6.17
CA ARG A 1002 32.94 -46.15 6.17
C ARG A 1002 31.84 -45.16 5.79
N HIS A 1003 32.19 -43.92 5.46
CA HIS A 1003 31.21 -42.86 5.22
C HIS A 1003 30.22 -43.21 4.08
N HIS A 1004 30.73 -43.52 2.89
CA HIS A 1004 29.91 -43.80 1.72
C HIS A 1004 29.10 -45.09 1.84
N GLU A 1005 29.62 -46.09 2.55
CA GLU A 1005 28.88 -47.33 2.83
C GLU A 1005 27.71 -47.04 3.77
N THR A 1006 27.98 -46.41 4.91
CA THR A 1006 26.94 -46.08 5.91
C THR A 1006 25.88 -45.15 5.32
N PHE A 1007 26.29 -44.15 4.53
CA PHE A 1007 25.37 -43.26 3.83
C PHE A 1007 24.47 -44.02 2.86
N ARG A 1008 25.02 -44.90 2.01
CA ARG A 1008 24.23 -45.71 1.06
C ARG A 1008 23.25 -46.66 1.75
N ASN A 1009 23.60 -47.17 2.93
CA ASN A 1009 22.74 -48.04 3.72
C ASN A 1009 21.65 -47.28 4.51
N THR A 1010 21.69 -45.95 4.50
CA THR A 1010 20.76 -45.10 5.29
C THR A 1010 19.88 -44.23 4.39
N PHE A 1011 20.49 -43.53 3.43
CA PHE A 1011 19.79 -42.63 2.51
C PHE A 1011 18.81 -43.41 1.62
N ALA A 1012 17.58 -42.92 1.48
CA ALA A 1012 16.48 -43.55 0.75
C ALA A 1012 15.97 -44.91 1.29
N ARG A 1013 16.53 -45.40 2.40
CA ARG A 1013 16.21 -46.72 2.99
C ARG A 1013 15.55 -46.62 4.36
N THR A 1014 15.08 -45.44 4.73
CA THR A 1014 14.54 -45.16 6.06
C THR A 1014 13.19 -44.49 5.96
N ALA A 1015 12.34 -44.77 6.95
CA ALA A 1015 11.08 -44.06 7.18
C ALA A 1015 10.84 -43.97 8.69
N SER A 1016 10.08 -42.96 9.10
CA SER A 1016 9.88 -42.68 10.52
C SER A 1016 8.40 -42.54 10.86
N LEU A 1017 7.97 -43.15 11.97
CA LEU A 1017 6.67 -42.92 12.57
C LEU A 1017 6.84 -41.93 13.74
N THR A 1018 6.13 -40.81 13.68
CA THR A 1018 5.95 -39.95 14.85
C THR A 1018 4.82 -40.50 15.70
N VAL A 1019 5.09 -40.68 16.98
CA VAL A 1019 4.10 -41.03 18.02
C VAL A 1019 3.72 -39.73 18.70
N THR A 1020 2.66 -39.09 18.24
CA THR A 1020 2.19 -37.80 18.76
C THR A 1020 1.05 -38.03 19.72
N THR A 1021 1.28 -37.73 21.00
CA THR A 1021 0.31 -37.95 22.07
C THR A 1021 -0.53 -36.72 22.33
N GLU A 1022 -1.69 -36.92 22.93
CA GLU A 1022 -2.39 -35.85 23.61
C GLU A 1022 -1.58 -35.37 24.83
N ASP A 1023 -1.71 -34.09 25.14
CA ASP A 1023 -1.12 -33.40 26.29
C ASP A 1023 -2.23 -32.72 27.09
N LEU A 1024 -2.41 -33.13 28.34
CA LEU A 1024 -3.52 -32.66 29.16
C LEU A 1024 -3.24 -31.25 29.72
N PRO A 1025 -4.27 -30.40 29.85
CA PRO A 1025 -4.10 -29.04 30.36
C PRO A 1025 -3.66 -29.06 31.83
N ARG A 1026 -2.50 -28.46 32.13
CA ARG A 1026 -1.95 -28.37 33.49
C ARG A 1026 -1.63 -26.94 33.89
N LEU A 1027 -1.96 -26.57 35.12
CA LEU A 1027 -1.78 -25.19 35.61
C LEU A 1027 -0.30 -24.77 35.78
N ASP A 1028 0.61 -25.72 36.00
CA ASP A 1028 2.03 -25.47 36.20
C ASP A 1028 2.79 -25.25 34.88
N ASN A 1029 2.32 -25.86 33.79
CA ASN A 1029 2.79 -25.53 32.44
C ASN A 1029 2.23 -24.16 32.04
N ARG A 1030 3.11 -23.19 31.84
CA ARG A 1030 2.69 -21.80 31.61
C ARG A 1030 3.67 -20.96 30.78
N VAL A 1031 3.13 -19.86 30.27
CA VAL A 1031 3.87 -18.72 29.72
C VAL A 1031 3.80 -17.55 30.71
N THR A 1032 4.94 -16.94 31.00
CA THR A 1032 5.05 -15.69 31.76
C THR A 1032 5.88 -14.67 30.99
N LEU A 1033 6.09 -13.49 31.57
CA LEU A 1033 7.09 -12.54 31.06
C LEU A 1033 8.44 -12.88 31.69
N SER A 1034 9.52 -12.80 30.90
CA SER A 1034 10.89 -12.93 31.39
C SER A 1034 11.33 -11.64 32.07
N ASP A 1035 12.01 -11.76 33.21
CA ASP A 1035 12.57 -10.64 33.96
C ASP A 1035 13.94 -10.20 33.43
N THR A 1036 14.59 -11.04 32.63
CA THR A 1036 15.98 -10.85 32.17
C THR A 1036 16.10 -10.72 30.66
N LEU A 1037 15.17 -11.31 29.91
CA LEU A 1037 15.19 -11.33 28.44
C LEU A 1037 14.15 -10.38 27.87
N THR A 1038 14.59 -9.48 27.00
CA THR A 1038 13.72 -8.58 26.24
C THR A 1038 13.94 -8.79 24.74
N ASP A 1039 12.96 -8.37 23.93
CA ASP A 1039 13.17 -8.26 22.50
C ASP A 1039 13.96 -6.98 22.14
N ARG A 1040 14.26 -6.80 20.84
CA ARG A 1040 15.04 -5.67 20.33
C ARG A 1040 14.46 -4.28 20.64
N TRP A 1041 13.20 -4.19 21.07
CA TRP A 1041 12.52 -2.94 21.44
C TRP A 1041 12.38 -2.78 22.95
N GLY A 1042 13.04 -3.64 23.73
CA GLY A 1042 12.98 -3.62 25.20
C GLY A 1042 11.70 -4.23 25.78
N ILE A 1043 10.85 -4.85 24.97
CA ILE A 1043 9.62 -5.49 25.46
C ILE A 1043 9.98 -6.85 26.07
N PRO A 1044 9.57 -7.17 27.31
CA PRO A 1044 9.82 -8.46 27.95
C PRO A 1044 9.48 -9.64 27.04
N ALA A 1045 10.42 -10.57 26.88
CA ALA A 1045 10.24 -11.81 26.12
C ALA A 1045 9.28 -12.76 26.86
N PRO A 1046 8.57 -13.66 26.16
CA PRO A 1046 7.83 -14.72 26.85
C PRO A 1046 8.82 -15.73 27.44
N LYS A 1047 8.57 -16.12 28.69
CA LYS A 1047 9.21 -17.27 29.35
C LYS A 1047 8.27 -18.46 29.33
N MET A 1048 8.79 -19.59 28.89
CA MET A 1048 8.05 -20.84 28.75
C MET A 1048 8.53 -21.84 29.81
N THR A 1049 7.63 -22.20 30.72
CA THR A 1049 7.84 -23.28 31.70
C THR A 1049 6.97 -24.46 31.27
N TYR A 1050 7.60 -25.57 30.90
CA TYR A 1050 6.89 -26.72 30.36
C TYR A 1050 7.56 -28.04 30.73
N SER A 1051 6.77 -28.96 31.28
CA SER A 1051 7.20 -30.32 31.62
C SER A 1051 6.15 -31.36 31.23
N LEU A 1052 6.61 -32.59 30.99
CA LEU A 1052 5.72 -33.73 30.70
C LEU A 1052 5.28 -34.41 31.99
N ASP A 1053 4.02 -34.81 32.04
CA ASP A 1053 3.47 -35.62 33.13
C ASP A 1053 3.74 -37.12 32.92
N GLN A 1054 3.31 -37.94 33.89
CA GLN A 1054 3.53 -39.39 33.80
C GLN A 1054 2.62 -40.03 32.74
N ASN A 1055 1.35 -39.60 32.64
CA ASN A 1055 0.40 -40.13 31.65
C ASN A 1055 0.95 -39.99 30.22
N THR A 1056 1.52 -38.84 29.89
CA THR A 1056 2.13 -38.57 28.58
C THR A 1056 3.36 -39.41 28.33
N ARG A 1057 4.22 -39.62 29.33
CA ARG A 1057 5.38 -40.49 29.21
C ARG A 1057 4.96 -41.94 28.95
N ASP A 1058 3.90 -42.40 29.61
CA ASP A 1058 3.38 -43.75 29.44
C ASP A 1058 2.78 -43.94 28.04
N MET A 1059 2.05 -42.94 27.52
CA MET A 1059 1.57 -42.92 26.13
C MET A 1059 2.72 -42.99 25.12
N ILE A 1060 3.78 -42.17 25.31
CA ILE A 1060 4.97 -42.17 24.45
C ILE A 1060 5.63 -43.55 24.44
N GLU A 1061 5.84 -44.15 25.62
CA GLU A 1061 6.52 -45.44 25.75
C GLU A 1061 5.70 -46.57 25.10
N HIS A 1062 4.37 -46.57 25.31
CA HIS A 1062 3.48 -47.51 24.63
C HIS A 1062 3.50 -47.32 23.10
N GLY A 1063 3.44 -46.08 22.65
CA GLY A 1063 3.47 -45.76 21.23
C GLY A 1063 4.80 -46.11 20.56
N ILE A 1064 5.93 -45.94 21.24
CA ILE A 1064 7.24 -46.38 20.74
C ILE A 1064 7.32 -47.89 20.58
N LYS A 1065 6.83 -48.65 21.56
CA LYS A 1065 6.76 -50.12 21.48
C LYS A 1065 5.89 -50.55 20.31
N SER A 1066 4.74 -49.90 20.16
CA SER A 1066 3.80 -50.19 19.09
C SER A 1066 4.36 -49.82 17.71
N ALA A 1067 4.98 -48.65 17.55
CA ALA A 1067 5.59 -48.24 16.30
C ALA A 1067 6.79 -49.13 15.94
N THR A 1068 7.57 -49.58 16.93
CA THR A 1068 8.63 -50.58 16.73
C THR A 1068 8.08 -51.87 16.13
N ARG A 1069 7.00 -52.41 16.73
CA ARG A 1069 6.30 -53.59 16.21
C ARG A 1069 5.80 -53.39 14.77
N ALA A 1070 5.30 -52.21 14.44
CA ALA A 1070 4.86 -51.90 13.07
C ALA A 1070 6.02 -51.92 12.06
N PHE A 1071 7.20 -51.42 12.44
CA PHE A 1071 8.38 -51.49 11.58
C PHE A 1071 8.93 -52.92 11.44
N GLU A 1072 8.91 -53.71 12.52
CA GLU A 1072 9.28 -55.13 12.46
C GLU A 1072 8.35 -55.89 11.51
N GLU A 1073 7.04 -55.68 11.61
CA GLU A 1073 6.04 -56.26 10.70
C GLU A 1073 6.22 -55.76 9.26
N ALA A 1074 6.68 -54.53 9.07
CA ALA A 1074 7.00 -53.95 7.77
C ALA A 1074 8.28 -54.52 7.14
N GLY A 1075 9.07 -55.31 7.89
CA GLY A 1075 10.32 -55.90 7.42
C GLY A 1075 11.54 -54.98 7.58
N ALA A 1076 11.52 -54.05 8.53
CA ALA A 1076 12.70 -53.25 8.87
C ALA A 1076 13.81 -54.14 9.45
N THR A 1077 15.04 -53.98 8.95
CA THR A 1077 16.23 -54.73 9.43
C THR A 1077 16.86 -54.10 10.66
N ALA A 1078 16.56 -52.82 10.93
CA ALA A 1078 16.90 -52.15 12.17
C ALA A 1078 15.82 -51.13 12.53
N VAL A 1079 15.55 -50.98 13.82
CA VAL A 1079 14.61 -49.99 14.35
C VAL A 1079 15.27 -49.19 15.46
N ARG A 1080 15.12 -47.87 15.43
CA ARG A 1080 15.64 -46.95 16.43
C ARG A 1080 14.52 -46.03 16.91
N ALA A 1081 14.45 -45.82 18.22
CA ALA A 1081 13.50 -44.90 18.82
C ALA A 1081 14.21 -43.74 19.54
N GLU A 1082 13.62 -42.56 19.44
CA GLU A 1082 13.89 -41.38 20.26
C GLU A 1082 12.63 -41.10 21.08
N ARG A 1083 12.80 -40.99 22.41
CA ARG A 1083 11.65 -40.88 23.33
C ARG A 1083 10.92 -39.55 23.23
N LEU A 1084 11.65 -38.46 23.04
CA LEU A 1084 11.07 -37.12 22.95
C LEU A 1084 11.85 -36.29 21.96
N VAL A 1085 11.17 -35.83 20.92
CA VAL A 1085 11.72 -34.88 19.96
C VAL A 1085 11.68 -33.48 20.59
N VAL A 1086 12.84 -32.97 21.01
CA VAL A 1086 12.95 -31.69 21.72
C VAL A 1086 12.42 -30.51 20.90
N ASN A 1087 12.56 -30.53 19.58
CA ASN A 1087 12.08 -29.48 18.67
C ASN A 1087 10.63 -29.71 18.18
N ALA A 1088 9.80 -30.44 18.94
CA ALA A 1088 8.41 -30.75 18.57
C ALA A 1088 7.37 -29.72 19.05
N GLY A 1089 7.76 -28.49 19.37
CA GLY A 1089 6.83 -27.44 19.84
C GLY A 1089 5.94 -26.84 18.76
N PHE A 1090 5.55 -27.64 17.75
CA PHE A 1090 4.81 -27.25 16.55
C PHE A 1090 3.51 -26.50 16.84
N HIS A 1091 2.88 -26.83 17.97
CA HIS A 1091 1.58 -26.31 18.38
C HIS A 1091 1.67 -25.75 19.80
N LEU A 1092 1.11 -24.56 19.98
CA LEU A 1092 1.13 -23.79 21.22
C LEU A 1092 -0.32 -23.56 21.64
N LEU A 1093 -0.77 -24.30 22.66
CA LEU A 1093 -2.20 -24.43 22.96
C LEU A 1093 -2.52 -24.10 24.42
N GLY A 1094 -3.77 -23.72 24.70
CA GLY A 1094 -4.34 -23.66 26.05
C GLY A 1094 -4.00 -22.44 26.91
N THR A 1095 -3.13 -21.54 26.46
CA THR A 1095 -2.70 -20.38 27.27
C THR A 1095 -3.78 -19.33 27.54
N ALA A 1096 -4.97 -19.49 26.99
CA ALA A 1096 -6.16 -18.68 27.25
C ALA A 1096 -7.43 -19.54 27.13
N CYS A 1097 -7.43 -20.75 27.73
CA CYS A 1097 -8.50 -21.77 27.58
C CYS A 1097 -9.92 -21.19 27.65
N MET A 1098 -10.80 -21.73 26.80
CA MET A 1098 -12.23 -21.46 26.83
C MET A 1098 -12.96 -22.28 27.89
N GLY A 1099 -14.06 -21.73 28.39
CA GLY A 1099 -14.97 -22.41 29.33
C GLY A 1099 -16.22 -21.59 29.60
N SER A 1100 -17.22 -22.22 30.23
CA SER A 1100 -18.49 -21.56 30.59
C SER A 1100 -18.41 -20.73 31.87
N ASP A 1101 -17.37 -20.93 32.68
CA ASP A 1101 -17.21 -20.31 33.99
C ASP A 1101 -15.98 -19.37 34.00
N PRO A 1102 -16.17 -18.06 34.27
CA PRO A 1102 -15.08 -17.08 34.30
C PRO A 1102 -14.04 -17.33 35.41
N ASP A 1103 -14.37 -18.09 36.46
CA ASP A 1103 -13.42 -18.40 37.53
C ASP A 1103 -12.43 -19.51 37.13
N THR A 1104 -12.73 -20.27 36.08
CA THR A 1104 -11.95 -21.43 35.64
C THR A 1104 -11.47 -21.36 34.19
N SER A 1105 -11.80 -20.29 33.46
CA SER A 1105 -11.44 -20.08 32.06
C SER A 1105 -11.10 -18.60 31.75
N VAL A 1106 -10.46 -18.35 30.60
CA VAL A 1106 -10.08 -16.99 30.16
C VAL A 1106 -11.10 -16.42 29.17
N VAL A 1107 -11.67 -17.27 28.32
CA VAL A 1107 -12.67 -16.89 27.32
C VAL A 1107 -13.94 -17.74 27.43
N ASP A 1108 -15.07 -17.21 26.96
CA ASP A 1108 -16.29 -17.98 26.79
C ASP A 1108 -16.25 -18.87 25.52
N GLY A 1109 -17.31 -19.64 25.30
CA GLY A 1109 -17.41 -20.53 24.13
C GLY A 1109 -17.43 -19.82 22.78
N ASP A 1110 -17.63 -18.50 22.75
CA ASP A 1110 -17.56 -17.67 21.54
C ASP A 1110 -16.23 -16.92 21.41
N CYS A 1111 -15.22 -17.36 22.18
CA CYS A 1111 -13.86 -16.83 22.15
C CYS A 1111 -13.74 -15.39 22.65
N ARG A 1112 -14.70 -14.90 23.43
CA ARG A 1112 -14.66 -13.57 24.05
C ARG A 1112 -14.06 -13.65 25.45
N ALA A 1113 -13.14 -12.75 25.77
CA ALA A 1113 -12.50 -12.69 27.09
C ALA A 1113 -13.50 -12.37 28.20
N HIS A 1114 -13.46 -13.15 29.27
CA HIS A 1114 -14.22 -12.87 30.47
C HIS A 1114 -13.79 -11.51 31.06
N GLY A 1115 -14.76 -10.68 31.43
CA GLY A 1115 -14.49 -9.35 31.99
C GLY A 1115 -14.02 -8.28 30.98
N VAL A 1116 -13.81 -8.60 29.70
CA VAL A 1116 -13.48 -7.64 28.63
C VAL A 1116 -14.39 -7.87 27.42
N PRO A 1117 -15.60 -7.27 27.38
CA PRO A 1117 -16.67 -7.66 26.46
C PRO A 1117 -16.37 -7.53 24.96
N ASN A 1118 -15.32 -6.79 24.59
CA ASN A 1118 -14.94 -6.50 23.21
C ASN A 1118 -13.49 -6.90 22.90
N LEU A 1119 -12.95 -7.86 23.66
CA LEU A 1119 -11.70 -8.54 23.36
C LEU A 1119 -12.00 -10.00 23.00
N MET A 1120 -11.54 -10.43 21.82
CA MET A 1120 -11.66 -11.80 21.35
C MET A 1120 -10.28 -12.44 21.22
N ILE A 1121 -10.19 -13.75 21.44
CA ILE A 1121 -8.97 -14.54 21.24
C ILE A 1121 -9.30 -15.74 20.37
N VAL A 1122 -8.67 -15.87 19.21
CA VAL A 1122 -9.12 -16.80 18.15
C VAL A 1122 -8.02 -17.75 17.67
N ASP A 1123 -6.93 -17.91 18.43
CA ASP A 1123 -5.84 -18.83 18.11
C ASP A 1123 -5.82 -20.04 19.05
N GLY A 1124 -4.82 -20.92 18.89
CA GLY A 1124 -4.70 -22.16 19.68
C GLY A 1124 -4.68 -21.97 21.21
N SER A 1125 -4.42 -20.75 21.71
CA SER A 1125 -4.50 -20.44 23.14
C SER A 1125 -5.86 -20.78 23.77
N VAL A 1126 -6.96 -20.72 23.01
CA VAL A 1126 -8.30 -20.97 23.57
C VAL A 1126 -8.65 -22.44 23.77
N PHE A 1127 -7.80 -23.36 23.33
CA PHE A 1127 -8.12 -24.79 23.31
C PHE A 1127 -8.21 -25.34 24.73
N THR A 1128 -9.30 -26.06 25.02
CA THR A 1128 -9.47 -26.74 26.32
C THR A 1128 -8.69 -28.05 26.38
N THR A 1129 -8.48 -28.69 25.23
CA THR A 1129 -7.64 -29.90 25.06
C THR A 1129 -6.73 -29.76 23.86
N SER A 1130 -5.61 -30.47 23.87
CA SER A 1130 -4.69 -30.49 22.72
C SER A 1130 -5.10 -31.50 21.65
N ALA A 1131 -5.85 -32.54 22.02
CA ALA A 1131 -6.04 -33.75 21.22
C ALA A 1131 -4.70 -34.39 20.81
N ALA A 1132 -4.74 -35.48 20.04
CA ALA A 1132 -3.52 -36.08 19.48
C ALA A 1132 -3.34 -35.73 17.99
N LEU A 1133 -3.88 -34.59 17.53
CA LEU A 1133 -3.97 -34.20 16.12
C LEU A 1133 -3.43 -32.79 15.87
N ASN A 1134 -2.86 -32.57 14.68
CA ASN A 1134 -2.47 -31.22 14.26
C ASN A 1134 -3.69 -30.28 14.28
N PRO A 1135 -3.68 -29.19 15.08
CA PRO A 1135 -4.87 -28.43 15.43
C PRO A 1135 -5.19 -27.29 14.46
N THR A 1136 -4.34 -26.98 13.48
CA THR A 1136 -4.54 -25.85 12.54
C THR A 1136 -5.93 -25.80 11.89
N PRO A 1137 -6.50 -26.91 11.36
CA PRO A 1137 -7.88 -26.91 10.86
C PRO A 1137 -8.90 -26.53 11.93
N THR A 1138 -8.75 -27.05 13.16
CA THR A 1138 -9.61 -26.74 14.30
C THR A 1138 -9.48 -25.27 14.71
N ILE A 1139 -8.24 -24.73 14.73
CA ILE A 1139 -7.97 -23.32 15.04
C ILE A 1139 -8.70 -22.41 14.06
N GLN A 1140 -8.63 -22.71 12.76
CA GLN A 1140 -9.33 -21.92 11.75
C GLN A 1140 -10.84 -22.11 11.78
N ALA A 1141 -11.35 -23.31 12.10
CA ALA A 1141 -12.79 -23.54 12.27
C ALA A 1141 -13.35 -22.73 13.46
N VAL A 1142 -12.67 -22.75 14.61
CA VAL A 1142 -13.00 -21.93 15.79
C VAL A 1142 -12.96 -20.44 15.44
N ALA A 1143 -11.92 -20.00 14.72
CA ALA A 1143 -11.78 -18.61 14.29
C ALA A 1143 -12.94 -18.15 13.38
N LEU A 1144 -13.35 -18.97 12.40
CA LEU A 1144 -14.49 -18.68 11.53
C LEU A 1144 -15.80 -18.61 12.32
N ARG A 1145 -16.02 -19.52 13.26
CA ARG A 1145 -17.20 -19.50 14.15
C ARG A 1145 -17.25 -18.24 15.00
N ALA A 1146 -16.13 -17.86 15.62
CA ALA A 1146 -16.01 -16.63 16.40
C ALA A 1146 -16.29 -15.38 15.55
N ALA A 1147 -15.83 -15.36 14.30
CA ALA A 1147 -16.12 -14.27 13.37
C ALA A 1147 -17.62 -14.16 13.03
N ASP A 1148 -18.32 -15.29 12.84
CA ASP A 1148 -19.76 -15.31 12.57
C ASP A 1148 -20.59 -14.84 13.78
N TRP A 1149 -20.18 -15.23 14.99
CA TRP A 1149 -20.76 -14.68 16.21
C TRP A 1149 -20.64 -13.16 16.26
N LEU A 1150 -19.45 -12.62 15.94
CA LEU A 1150 -19.20 -11.18 15.94
C LEU A 1150 -20.05 -10.43 14.91
N ILE A 1151 -20.24 -11.03 13.72
CA ILE A 1151 -21.12 -10.49 12.68
C ILE A 1151 -22.56 -10.42 13.17
N ALA A 1152 -23.05 -11.47 13.82
CA ALA A 1152 -24.42 -11.54 14.30
C ALA A 1152 -24.69 -10.58 15.46
N ALA A 1153 -23.78 -10.53 16.45
CA ALA A 1153 -23.84 -9.62 17.59
C ALA A 1153 -23.97 -8.14 17.14
N ARG A 1154 -23.37 -7.78 16.01
CA ARG A 1154 -23.43 -6.43 15.45
C ARG A 1154 -24.70 -6.11 14.67
N ARG A 1155 -25.34 -7.12 14.07
CA ARG A 1155 -26.57 -6.95 13.27
C ARG A 1155 -27.84 -6.93 14.12
N GLY A 1156 -27.75 -7.10 15.45
CA GLY A 1156 -28.91 -7.13 16.34
C GLY A 1156 -29.84 -8.33 16.08
N VAL A 1157 -29.33 -9.38 15.45
CA VAL A 1157 -30.07 -10.61 15.15
C VAL A 1157 -29.73 -11.62 16.24
N GLU A 1158 -30.73 -12.09 16.98
CA GLU A 1158 -30.63 -13.27 17.84
C GLU A 1158 -30.10 -14.45 17.00
N VAL A 1159 -28.89 -14.91 17.32
CA VAL A 1159 -28.40 -16.21 16.81
C VAL A 1159 -29.18 -17.26 17.57
N ALA A 1160 -30.11 -17.92 16.87
CA ALA A 1160 -30.83 -19.06 17.40
C ALA A 1160 -29.83 -20.12 17.89
N ALA A 1161 -30.09 -20.62 19.10
CA ALA A 1161 -29.36 -21.68 19.78
C ALA A 1161 -29.30 -22.99 18.98
#